data_AF-A0AAN9ILE5-F1
#
_entry.id   AF-A0AAN9ILE5-F1
#
_cell.length_a   1.000
_cell.length_b   1.000
_cell.length_c   1.000
_cell.angle_alpha   90.00
_cell.angle_beta   90.00
_cell.angle_gamma   90.00
#
_symmetry.space_group_name_H-M   'P 1'
#
loop_
_entity.id
_entity.type
_entity.pdbx_description
1 polymer ?
#
loop_
_entity_poly.entity_id
_entity_poly.type
_entity_poly.pdbx_seq_one_letter_code
_entity_poly.pdbx_strand_id
1 'polypeptide(L)'
;MAMAPSRVISLLCLLVTLLISHTTAQPSFLYHFCMNDKGNYTENSSYQTNLNTLLSTLSTNTQIDFGFYNFSEGQNSDKVNAIGMCRGDIKPDACRSCLNDSRLLLTQRCPNQKEAIGWYDNCMLRYSNRSIFNTMEPDPTYFLWDQNNATDVDQFNDALRGLVDSLRSKAASGDSLKKYAAGSASGPSFQTIFALLQCTPDLSEQQCNDCLVRAISDISSCCSGKTSGRIGKPSCNLRFDTSPFYDSSADASPSSPPQVPPPPDTSTKGNSNTTRIVIAVVVPIVGIAVLVISACIFLRARKQRKNVDTEGVGEVEDEIEPTETLQFNFDTIRMATNNFSETNTLGRGGFGPVYKGKLSNGQEVAVKRLSMNSGQGDVEFKNEVQLVAKLQHRNLVRLLGFSLERKERLLVYEFVPNKSLDYFIFDPIKRAHLNWETRYKIIGGIARGLVYLHEDSRLRIIHRDLKASNILLDKEMNPKISDFGMARLFVMDQTQANTSRIVGTYGYMAPEYVMQGQFSVKSDVFSFGVLVLEIVSGQKNSGFRNGDRIEDLIGYAWKSWREGTASNLIDPTLNAGSRNEIMRCIHIGLLCVQDHLADRPTMASVVLMLNSYSHTLPVPTEPAFFMNNRGLSDIQSWEYNSGTTEPSKLKSKSVKSHSSEVSTDEPYPR
;
A
#
# COMPACT_ATOMS: atom_id res chain seq x y z
N MET A 1 39.47 -26.34 -28.84
CA MET A 1 38.38 -27.30 -28.54
C MET A 1 38.49 -27.65 -27.07
N ALA A 2 37.55 -27.39 -26.17
CA ALA A 2 36.10 -27.46 -26.31
C ALA A 2 35.40 -26.25 -25.63
N MET A 3 34.39 -25.71 -26.31
CA MET A 3 33.36 -24.86 -25.71
C MET A 3 32.37 -25.75 -24.96
N ALA A 4 32.23 -25.57 -23.64
CA ALA A 4 30.97 -25.66 -22.89
C ALA A 4 31.24 -25.49 -21.38
N PRO A 5 30.84 -24.34 -20.79
CA PRO A 5 30.14 -24.42 -19.50
C PRO A 5 28.95 -23.43 -19.37
N SER A 6 28.67 -22.62 -20.40
CA SER A 6 27.72 -21.50 -20.32
C SER A 6 26.26 -21.95 -20.05
N ARG A 7 25.83 -23.09 -20.59
CA ARG A 7 24.46 -23.59 -20.38
C ARG A 7 24.22 -24.15 -18.97
N VAL A 8 25.25 -24.68 -18.31
CA VAL A 8 25.14 -25.20 -16.94
C VAL A 8 25.09 -24.06 -15.93
N ILE A 9 25.86 -23.00 -16.17
CA ILE A 9 25.85 -21.77 -15.35
C ILE A 9 24.52 -21.04 -15.52
N SER A 10 23.97 -20.97 -16.74
CA SER A 10 22.67 -20.38 -17.00
C SER A 10 21.53 -21.16 -16.31
N LEU A 11 21.58 -22.50 -16.30
CA LEU A 11 20.59 -23.32 -15.61
C LEU A 11 20.68 -23.17 -14.07
N LEU A 12 21.89 -23.08 -13.52
CA LEU A 12 22.11 -22.83 -12.08
C LEU A 12 21.68 -21.42 -11.68
N CYS A 13 21.95 -20.40 -12.51
CA CYS A 13 21.47 -19.05 -12.29
C CYS A 13 19.94 -18.98 -12.35
N LEU A 14 19.29 -19.71 -13.26
CA LEU A 14 17.82 -19.78 -13.32
C LEU A 14 17.23 -20.43 -12.06
N LEU A 15 17.83 -21.53 -11.58
CA LEU A 15 17.47 -22.20 -10.33
C LEU A 15 17.69 -21.29 -9.11
N VAL A 16 18.76 -20.51 -9.09
CA VAL A 16 19.06 -19.55 -8.02
C VAL A 16 18.15 -18.33 -8.08
N THR A 17 17.74 -17.83 -9.25
CA THR A 17 16.73 -16.76 -9.37
C THR A 17 15.32 -17.22 -9.00
N LEU A 18 14.99 -18.49 -9.28
CA LEU A 18 13.77 -19.13 -8.79
C LEU A 18 13.78 -19.31 -7.27
N LEU A 19 14.96 -19.43 -6.65
CA LEU A 19 15.11 -19.52 -5.19
C LEU A 19 15.19 -18.15 -4.48
N ILE A 20 15.64 -17.07 -5.15
CA ILE A 20 15.77 -15.71 -4.57
C ILE A 20 14.46 -14.89 -4.67
N SER A 21 13.46 -15.36 -5.42
CA SER A 21 12.15 -14.68 -5.56
C SER A 21 11.26 -14.76 -4.31
N HIS A 22 11.77 -15.23 -3.17
CA HIS A 22 11.05 -15.32 -1.90
C HIS A 22 11.73 -14.51 -0.80
N THR A 23 11.94 -13.21 -1.01
CA THR A 23 11.94 -12.26 0.11
C THR A 23 10.53 -11.72 0.27
N THR A 24 9.73 -12.40 1.08
CA THR A 24 8.39 -11.96 1.46
C THR A 24 8.47 -10.65 2.23
N ALA A 25 8.03 -9.55 1.62
CA ALA A 25 7.51 -8.45 2.41
C ALA A 25 6.39 -9.02 3.29
N GLN A 26 6.37 -8.71 4.60
CA GLN A 26 5.28 -9.20 5.45
C GLN A 26 3.95 -8.74 4.84
N PRO A 27 3.03 -9.66 4.51
CA PRO A 27 1.77 -9.29 3.90
C PRO A 27 1.00 -8.34 4.82
N SER A 28 0.22 -7.42 4.28
CA SER A 28 -0.73 -6.61 5.07
C SER A 28 -2.03 -7.38 5.27
N PHE A 29 -2.69 -7.22 6.42
CA PHE A 29 -4.04 -7.76 6.58
C PHE A 29 -4.95 -7.26 5.47
N LEU A 30 -5.85 -8.13 5.00
CA LEU A 30 -6.96 -7.74 4.13
C LEU A 30 -7.90 -6.79 4.88
N TYR A 31 -8.12 -7.06 6.17
CA TYR A 31 -8.85 -6.19 7.07
C TYR A 31 -8.49 -6.49 8.53
N HIS A 32 -8.70 -5.53 9.43
CA HIS A 32 -8.58 -5.73 10.88
C HIS A 32 -9.49 -4.76 11.65
N PHE A 33 -9.86 -5.13 12.88
CA PHE A 33 -10.58 -4.27 13.81
C PHE A 33 -9.87 -4.24 15.17
N CYS A 34 -9.75 -3.03 15.72
CA CYS A 34 -9.30 -2.77 17.08
C CYS A 34 -10.51 -2.33 17.91
N MET A 35 -10.89 -3.12 18.93
CA MET A 35 -12.13 -2.89 19.68
C MET A 35 -11.91 -1.94 20.85
N ASN A 36 -11.87 -0.64 20.52
CA ASN A 36 -11.57 0.43 21.47
C ASN A 36 -12.54 0.49 22.69
N ASP A 37 -13.76 -0.02 22.55
CA ASP A 37 -14.79 -0.06 23.59
C ASP A 37 -14.71 -1.33 24.47
N LYS A 38 -13.84 -2.29 24.14
CA LYS A 38 -13.68 -3.57 24.87
C LYS A 38 -12.52 -3.57 25.85
N GLY A 39 -11.95 -2.39 26.11
CA GLY A 39 -11.00 -2.13 27.16
C GLY A 39 -9.54 -2.19 26.72
N ASN A 40 -8.69 -1.51 27.48
CA ASN A 40 -7.26 -1.39 27.21
C ASN A 40 -6.43 -2.09 28.31
N TYR A 41 -5.23 -2.54 27.95
CA TYR A 41 -4.21 -2.95 28.91
C TYR A 41 -3.06 -1.95 28.91
N THR A 42 -2.31 -1.86 30.02
CA THR A 42 -1.13 -1.00 30.10
C THR A 42 0.10 -1.71 29.56
N GLU A 43 1.04 -0.94 29.01
CA GLU A 43 2.33 -1.46 28.57
C GLU A 43 3.08 -2.09 29.75
N ASN A 44 3.76 -3.21 29.51
CA ASN A 44 4.43 -4.07 30.48
C ASN A 44 3.52 -4.66 31.57
N SER A 45 2.20 -4.76 31.32
CA SER A 45 1.26 -5.45 32.22
C SER A 45 1.37 -6.97 32.13
N SER A 46 0.86 -7.65 33.17
CA SER A 46 0.63 -9.09 33.17
C SER A 46 -0.23 -9.53 31.98
N TYR A 47 -1.29 -8.77 31.65
CA TYR A 47 -2.11 -9.02 30.46
C TYR A 47 -1.28 -9.01 29.16
N GLN A 48 -0.41 -8.00 28.94
CA GLN A 48 0.42 -7.94 27.73
C GLN A 48 1.40 -9.13 27.65
N THR A 49 1.98 -9.52 28.79
CA THR A 49 2.87 -10.67 28.88
C THR A 49 2.12 -11.97 28.51
N ASN A 50 0.92 -12.16 29.07
CA ASN A 50 0.07 -13.31 28.75
C ASN A 50 -0.36 -13.33 27.29
N LEU A 51 -0.72 -12.16 26.72
CA LEU A 51 -1.06 -12.03 25.30
C LEU A 51 0.11 -12.43 24.40
N ASN A 52 1.31 -11.91 24.66
CA ASN A 52 2.50 -12.22 23.87
C ASN A 52 2.86 -13.70 23.93
N THR A 53 2.78 -14.31 25.12
CA THR A 53 2.99 -15.75 25.32
C THR A 53 1.97 -16.57 24.53
N LEU A 54 0.69 -16.26 24.68
CA LEU A 54 -0.41 -16.95 24.01
C LEU A 54 -0.29 -16.90 22.49
N LEU A 55 -0.03 -15.71 21.94
CA LEU A 55 0.13 -15.52 20.50
C LEU A 55 1.38 -16.24 19.95
N SER A 56 2.46 -16.31 20.73
CA SER A 56 3.65 -17.10 20.37
C SER A 56 3.33 -18.60 20.30
N THR A 57 2.59 -19.12 21.30
CA THR A 57 2.17 -20.53 21.36
C THR A 57 1.34 -20.93 20.14
N LEU A 58 0.42 -20.08 19.69
CA LEU A 58 -0.39 -20.30 18.48
C LEU A 58 0.47 -20.57 17.23
N SER A 59 1.54 -19.80 17.06
CA SER A 59 2.40 -19.88 15.88
C SER A 59 3.44 -21.02 15.92
N THR A 60 3.77 -21.52 17.11
CA THR A 60 4.84 -22.50 17.32
C THR A 60 4.33 -23.91 17.62
N ASN A 61 3.03 -24.08 17.89
CA ASN A 61 2.44 -25.38 18.16
C ASN A 61 2.37 -26.24 16.89
N THR A 62 3.21 -27.26 16.82
CA THR A 62 3.29 -28.23 15.70
C THR A 62 2.37 -29.44 15.88
N GLN A 63 1.71 -29.59 17.03
CA GLN A 63 0.78 -30.71 17.29
C GLN A 63 -0.57 -30.52 16.59
N ILE A 64 -0.90 -29.28 16.21
CA ILE A 64 -2.09 -28.95 15.42
C ILE A 64 -1.70 -28.85 13.95
N ASP A 65 -2.27 -29.73 13.14
CA ASP A 65 -2.09 -29.81 11.68
C ASP A 65 -3.37 -29.50 10.88
N PHE A 66 -4.51 -29.35 11.54
CA PHE A 66 -5.81 -29.03 10.93
C PHE A 66 -6.11 -27.53 10.83
N GLY A 67 -5.24 -26.67 11.40
CA GLY A 67 -5.25 -25.23 11.16
C GLY A 67 -6.23 -24.41 12.01
N PHE A 68 -6.77 -24.97 13.09
CA PHE A 68 -7.59 -24.25 14.06
C PHE A 68 -7.00 -24.34 15.47
N TYR A 69 -6.94 -23.19 16.13
CA TYR A 69 -6.27 -23.04 17.42
C TYR A 69 -7.12 -22.18 18.36
N ASN A 70 -7.33 -22.64 19.60
CA ASN A 70 -8.13 -21.96 20.61
C ASN A 70 -7.49 -22.09 22.00
N PHE A 71 -6.68 -21.12 22.39
CA PHE A 71 -5.91 -21.19 23.63
C PHE A 71 -6.24 -20.03 24.57
N SER A 72 -6.01 -20.26 25.87
CA SER A 72 -6.07 -19.23 26.90
C SER A 72 -4.76 -19.14 27.67
N GLU A 73 -4.43 -17.96 28.16
CA GLU A 73 -3.27 -17.71 29.03
C GLU A 73 -3.67 -16.75 30.16
N GLY A 74 -3.08 -16.91 31.34
CA GLY A 74 -3.35 -16.05 32.50
C GLY A 74 -4.66 -16.34 33.26
N GLN A 75 -4.93 -15.52 34.28
CA GLN A 75 -6.08 -15.66 35.19
C GLN A 75 -6.72 -14.29 35.51
N ASN A 76 -7.96 -14.30 35.97
CA ASN A 76 -8.71 -13.11 36.42
C ASN A 76 -8.69 -11.98 35.37
N SER A 77 -8.33 -10.76 35.76
CA SER A 77 -8.28 -9.57 34.90
C SER A 77 -7.19 -9.61 33.82
N ASP A 78 -6.22 -10.53 33.95
CA ASP A 78 -5.08 -10.72 33.05
C ASP A 78 -5.25 -11.93 32.12
N LYS A 79 -6.42 -12.58 32.15
CA LYS A 79 -6.73 -13.70 31.25
C LYS A 79 -6.91 -13.22 29.81
N VAL A 80 -6.30 -13.93 28.88
CA VAL A 80 -6.38 -13.71 27.43
C VAL A 80 -6.89 -14.99 26.78
N ASN A 81 -7.79 -14.86 25.80
CA ASN A 81 -8.28 -15.95 24.96
C ASN A 81 -7.98 -15.59 23.51
N ALA A 82 -7.51 -16.54 22.72
CA ALA A 82 -7.18 -16.30 21.32
C ALA A 82 -7.65 -17.44 20.42
N ILE A 83 -8.16 -17.07 19.25
CA ILE A 83 -8.50 -17.98 18.16
C ILE A 83 -7.61 -17.66 16.95
N GLY A 84 -6.91 -18.66 16.46
CA GLY A 84 -6.23 -18.65 15.16
C GLY A 84 -6.91 -19.65 14.23
N MET A 85 -7.27 -19.24 13.01
CA MET A 85 -7.92 -20.12 12.04
C MET A 85 -7.34 -19.91 10.64
N CYS A 86 -6.80 -20.96 10.06
CA CYS A 86 -6.33 -20.98 8.68
C CYS A 86 -7.41 -21.47 7.72
N ARG A 87 -7.31 -21.04 6.46
CA ARG A 87 -8.21 -21.51 5.41
C ARG A 87 -8.03 -23.02 5.20
N GLY A 88 -9.11 -23.74 4.96
CA GLY A 88 -9.13 -25.21 5.02
C GLY A 88 -8.18 -25.95 4.07
N ASP A 89 -7.73 -25.31 2.99
CA ASP A 89 -6.77 -25.82 1.99
C ASP A 89 -5.29 -25.47 2.29
N ILE A 90 -5.02 -24.74 3.37
CA ILE A 90 -3.67 -24.26 3.70
C ILE A 90 -2.88 -25.33 4.47
N LYS A 91 -1.66 -25.62 4.00
CA LYS A 91 -0.75 -26.57 4.65
C LYS A 91 -0.32 -26.10 6.05
N PRO A 92 -0.03 -27.02 6.99
CA PRO A 92 0.30 -26.66 8.38
C PRO A 92 1.43 -25.63 8.54
N ASP A 93 2.51 -25.73 7.75
CA ASP A 93 3.64 -24.78 7.82
C ASP A 93 3.26 -23.38 7.34
N ALA A 94 2.50 -23.29 6.24
CA ALA A 94 2.01 -22.02 5.72
C ALA A 94 0.98 -21.38 6.67
N CYS A 95 0.17 -22.20 7.34
CA CYS A 95 -0.76 -21.78 8.37
C CYS A 95 -0.03 -21.14 9.57
N ARG A 96 0.97 -21.84 10.12
CA ARG A 96 1.78 -21.32 11.22
C ARG A 96 2.54 -20.05 10.86
N SER A 97 3.08 -19.97 9.65
CA SER A 97 3.71 -18.74 9.14
C SER A 97 2.72 -17.58 9.10
N CYS A 98 1.50 -17.81 8.59
CA CYS A 98 0.45 -16.79 8.53
C CYS A 98 0.03 -16.30 9.93
N LEU A 99 -0.09 -17.20 10.90
CA LEU A 99 -0.42 -16.85 12.29
C LEU A 99 0.74 -16.11 12.98
N ASN A 100 1.99 -16.47 12.67
CA ASN A 100 3.16 -15.76 13.17
C ASN A 100 3.23 -14.32 12.64
N ASP A 101 2.94 -14.11 11.36
CA ASP A 101 2.83 -12.76 10.80
C ASP A 101 1.63 -12.00 11.39
N SER A 102 0.51 -12.70 11.61
CA SER A 102 -0.70 -12.11 12.21
C SER A 102 -0.45 -11.59 13.60
N ARG A 103 0.26 -12.33 14.47
CA ARG A 103 0.52 -11.86 15.84
C ARG A 103 1.36 -10.60 15.89
N LEU A 104 2.35 -10.47 15.00
CA LEU A 104 3.21 -9.29 14.92
C LEU A 104 2.42 -8.09 14.42
N LEU A 105 1.68 -8.26 13.31
CA LEU A 105 0.95 -7.16 12.70
C LEU A 105 -0.26 -6.74 13.53
N LEU A 106 -1.01 -7.66 14.15
CA LEU A 106 -2.23 -7.34 14.89
C LEU A 106 -1.92 -6.55 16.17
N THR A 107 -0.88 -6.93 16.89
CA THR A 107 -0.43 -6.19 18.09
C THR A 107 0.18 -4.83 17.73
N GLN A 108 0.82 -4.72 16.57
CA GLN A 108 1.31 -3.44 16.04
C GLN A 108 0.15 -2.50 15.63
N ARG A 109 -0.89 -3.04 15.02
CA ARG A 109 -2.05 -2.27 14.52
C ARG A 109 -3.04 -1.90 15.61
N CYS A 110 -3.22 -2.77 16.60
CA CYS A 110 -4.10 -2.58 17.75
C CYS A 110 -3.29 -2.50 19.06
N PRO A 111 -2.43 -1.47 19.23
CA PRO A 111 -1.62 -1.35 20.43
C PRO A 111 -2.52 -1.19 21.65
N ASN A 112 -2.21 -1.92 22.72
CA ASN A 112 -2.81 -1.78 24.04
C ASN A 112 -4.32 -2.16 24.12
N GLN A 113 -4.88 -2.76 23.07
CA GLN A 113 -6.29 -3.18 23.03
C GLN A 113 -6.48 -4.58 23.60
N LYS A 114 -7.48 -4.80 24.44
CA LYS A 114 -7.80 -6.14 24.98
C LYS A 114 -8.59 -7.02 24.01
N GLU A 115 -9.16 -6.47 22.94
CA GLU A 115 -9.85 -7.25 21.92
C GLU A 115 -9.53 -6.74 20.52
N ALA A 116 -9.11 -7.65 19.64
CA ALA A 116 -8.77 -7.34 18.25
C ALA A 116 -8.92 -8.57 17.35
N ILE A 117 -9.11 -8.33 16.06
CA ILE A 117 -9.21 -9.36 15.03
C ILE A 117 -8.57 -8.87 13.73
N GLY A 118 -7.86 -9.76 13.03
CA GLY A 118 -7.26 -9.49 11.71
C GLY A 118 -7.40 -10.68 10.77
N TRP A 119 -7.60 -10.41 9.48
CA TRP A 119 -7.71 -11.43 8.43
C TRP A 119 -6.66 -11.22 7.34
N TYR A 120 -5.91 -12.27 7.05
CA TYR A 120 -5.21 -12.48 5.79
C TYR A 120 -6.06 -13.28 4.81
N ASP A 121 -5.53 -13.51 3.61
CA ASP A 121 -6.17 -14.44 2.68
C ASP A 121 -6.15 -15.88 3.22
N ASN A 122 -5.05 -16.25 3.89
CA ASN A 122 -4.77 -17.61 4.33
C ASN A 122 -5.16 -17.92 5.78
N CYS A 123 -5.31 -16.90 6.64
CA CYS A 123 -5.66 -17.10 8.05
C CYS A 123 -6.33 -15.88 8.69
N MET A 124 -6.94 -16.11 9.85
CA MET A 124 -7.51 -15.12 10.75
C MET A 124 -6.91 -15.30 12.14
N LEU A 125 -6.64 -14.21 12.84
CA LEU A 125 -6.24 -14.20 14.25
C LEU A 125 -7.13 -13.22 15.01
N ARG A 126 -7.69 -13.66 16.14
CA ARG A 126 -8.39 -12.80 17.08
C ARG A 126 -8.03 -13.12 18.53
N TYR A 127 -8.05 -12.12 19.39
CA TYR A 127 -7.89 -12.29 20.82
C TYR A 127 -8.86 -11.40 21.59
N SER A 128 -9.19 -11.80 22.82
CA SER A 128 -10.06 -11.06 23.72
C SER A 128 -9.73 -11.37 25.19
N ASN A 129 -10.07 -10.45 26.11
CA ASN A 129 -10.05 -10.69 27.55
C ASN A 129 -11.27 -11.50 28.06
N ARG A 130 -12.34 -11.61 27.28
CA ARG A 130 -13.50 -12.48 27.58
C ARG A 130 -13.37 -13.81 26.83
N SER A 131 -14.15 -14.80 27.26
CA SER A 131 -14.25 -16.05 26.52
C SER A 131 -14.87 -15.78 25.15
N ILE A 132 -14.26 -16.35 24.12
CA ILE A 132 -14.65 -16.23 22.71
C ILE A 132 -14.84 -17.59 22.04
N PHE A 133 -14.79 -18.68 22.83
CA PHE A 133 -14.93 -20.06 22.37
C PHE A 133 -16.38 -20.52 22.42
N ASN A 134 -16.76 -21.41 21.51
CA ASN A 134 -18.11 -21.97 21.36
C ASN A 134 -19.22 -20.90 21.25
N THR A 135 -18.83 -19.69 20.85
CA THR A 135 -19.68 -18.51 20.82
C THR A 135 -19.70 -17.97 19.40
N MET A 136 -20.88 -17.99 18.76
CA MET A 136 -21.05 -17.47 17.42
C MET A 136 -21.17 -15.94 17.46
N GLU A 137 -20.27 -15.27 16.76
CA GLU A 137 -20.20 -13.82 16.67
C GLU A 137 -20.25 -13.40 15.20
N PRO A 138 -21.31 -12.67 14.79
CA PRO A 138 -21.45 -12.22 13.42
C PRO A 138 -20.70 -10.92 13.14
N ASP A 139 -20.26 -10.19 14.16
CA ASP A 139 -19.66 -8.85 14.04
C ASP A 139 -18.37 -8.73 14.85
N PRO A 140 -17.41 -7.93 14.37
CA PRO A 140 -17.51 -7.01 13.23
C PRO A 140 -17.42 -7.72 11.88
N THR A 141 -18.11 -7.18 10.88
CA THR A 141 -18.09 -7.71 9.50
C THR A 141 -17.26 -6.81 8.60
N TYR A 142 -16.41 -7.40 7.76
CA TYR A 142 -15.81 -6.69 6.63
C TYR A 142 -16.28 -7.30 5.30
N PHE A 143 -16.28 -6.44 4.28
CA PHE A 143 -16.67 -6.77 2.93
C PHE A 143 -15.57 -6.32 1.97
N LEU A 144 -15.24 -7.14 0.97
CA LEU A 144 -14.39 -6.77 -0.16
C LEU A 144 -15.04 -7.32 -1.44
N TRP A 145 -15.04 -6.56 -2.52
CA TRP A 145 -15.55 -7.01 -3.82
C TRP A 145 -14.84 -6.27 -4.94
N ASP A 146 -14.83 -6.86 -6.14
CA ASP A 146 -14.32 -6.18 -7.33
C ASP A 146 -15.40 -5.26 -7.95
N GLN A 147 -14.99 -4.30 -8.77
CA GLN A 147 -15.97 -3.43 -9.43
C GLN A 147 -16.63 -4.07 -10.65
N ASN A 148 -16.07 -5.16 -11.16
CA ASN A 148 -16.57 -5.88 -12.32
C ASN A 148 -17.96 -6.45 -12.03
N ASN A 149 -18.91 -6.16 -12.93
CA ASN A 149 -20.22 -6.78 -12.88
C ASN A 149 -20.22 -8.04 -13.74
N ALA A 150 -21.02 -9.03 -13.34
CA ALA A 150 -21.33 -10.16 -14.20
C ALA A 150 -22.04 -9.67 -15.48
N THR A 151 -21.78 -10.33 -16.60
CA THR A 151 -22.41 -10.01 -17.89
C THR A 151 -23.92 -10.22 -17.87
N ASP A 152 -24.38 -11.21 -17.11
CA ASP A 152 -25.79 -11.45 -16.79
C ASP A 152 -25.90 -11.56 -15.27
N VAL A 153 -26.43 -10.50 -14.64
CA VAL A 153 -26.46 -10.35 -13.18
C VAL A 153 -27.40 -11.37 -12.54
N ASP A 154 -28.56 -11.62 -13.14
CA ASP A 154 -29.57 -12.51 -12.57
C ASP A 154 -29.09 -13.96 -12.66
N GLN A 155 -28.60 -14.40 -13.84
CA GLN A 155 -28.08 -15.75 -14.00
C GLN A 155 -26.84 -16.00 -13.14
N PHE A 156 -25.96 -15.01 -12.98
CA PHE A 156 -24.80 -15.12 -12.10
C PHE A 156 -25.21 -15.25 -10.64
N ASN A 157 -26.11 -14.40 -10.17
CA ASN A 157 -26.58 -14.42 -8.79
C ASN A 157 -27.31 -15.74 -8.46
N ASP A 158 -28.11 -16.28 -9.37
CA ASP A 158 -28.79 -17.57 -9.21
C ASP A 158 -27.78 -18.73 -9.11
N ALA A 159 -26.78 -18.75 -10.01
CA ALA A 159 -25.71 -19.75 -9.99
C ALA A 159 -24.87 -19.66 -8.71
N LEU A 160 -24.50 -18.44 -8.31
CA LEU A 160 -23.77 -18.19 -7.06
C LEU A 160 -24.58 -18.63 -5.84
N ARG A 161 -25.87 -18.31 -5.78
CA ARG A 161 -26.77 -18.70 -4.69
C ARG A 161 -26.83 -20.22 -4.53
N GLY A 162 -27.05 -20.95 -5.63
CA GLY A 162 -27.04 -22.41 -5.61
C GLY A 162 -25.71 -22.98 -5.12
N LEU A 163 -24.59 -22.40 -5.55
CA LEU A 163 -23.26 -22.81 -5.12
C LEU A 163 -23.03 -22.57 -3.62
N VAL A 164 -23.29 -21.36 -3.12
CA VAL A 164 -23.04 -21.02 -1.70
C VAL A 164 -24.00 -21.74 -0.76
N ASP A 165 -25.25 -22.00 -1.16
CA ASP A 165 -26.20 -22.79 -0.36
C ASP A 165 -25.73 -24.26 -0.22
N SER A 166 -25.20 -24.86 -1.30
CA SER A 166 -24.63 -26.20 -1.26
C SER A 166 -23.38 -26.26 -0.36
N LEU A 167 -22.46 -25.31 -0.53
CA LEU A 167 -21.24 -25.24 0.27
C LEU A 167 -21.51 -24.95 1.73
N ARG A 168 -22.56 -24.17 2.05
CA ARG A 168 -22.97 -23.87 3.44
C ARG A 168 -23.23 -25.15 4.21
N SER A 169 -24.06 -26.03 3.66
CA SER A 169 -24.42 -27.29 4.31
C SER A 169 -23.18 -28.18 4.52
N LYS A 170 -22.31 -28.29 3.51
CA LYS A 170 -21.07 -29.07 3.59
C LYS A 170 -20.09 -28.50 4.64
N ALA A 171 -19.94 -27.18 4.72
CA ALA A 171 -19.08 -26.54 5.71
C ALA A 171 -19.63 -26.68 7.14
N ALA A 172 -20.95 -26.51 7.31
CA ALA A 172 -21.60 -26.60 8.61
C ALA A 172 -21.53 -28.01 9.24
N SER A 173 -21.67 -29.05 8.41
CA SER A 173 -21.58 -30.45 8.83
C SER A 173 -20.14 -30.94 9.09
N GLY A 174 -19.13 -30.08 8.95
CA GLY A 174 -17.74 -30.42 9.31
C GLY A 174 -17.59 -30.79 10.78
N ASP A 175 -16.51 -31.45 11.16
CA ASP A 175 -16.27 -31.87 12.55
C ASP A 175 -15.59 -30.77 13.39
N SER A 176 -15.10 -31.14 14.57
CA SER A 176 -14.39 -30.22 15.49
C SER A 176 -12.97 -29.86 15.02
N LEU A 177 -12.48 -30.46 13.93
CA LEU A 177 -11.17 -30.16 13.35
C LEU A 177 -11.30 -29.19 12.18
N LYS A 178 -12.30 -29.37 11.32
CA LYS A 178 -12.45 -28.57 10.10
C LYS A 178 -13.91 -28.41 9.67
N LYS A 179 -14.37 -27.15 9.62
CA LYS A 179 -15.67 -26.72 9.06
C LYS A 179 -15.46 -25.84 7.83
N TYR A 180 -15.13 -26.47 6.70
CA TYR A 180 -14.74 -25.81 5.45
C TYR A 180 -15.35 -26.53 4.25
N ALA A 181 -15.79 -25.78 3.25
CA ALA A 181 -16.17 -26.31 1.95
C ALA A 181 -15.78 -25.32 0.85
N ALA A 182 -15.28 -25.85 -0.26
CA ALA A 182 -15.03 -25.11 -1.48
C ALA A 182 -15.57 -25.86 -2.68
N GLY A 183 -15.91 -25.14 -3.74
CA GLY A 183 -16.50 -25.72 -4.93
C GLY A 183 -16.67 -24.70 -6.03
N SER A 184 -17.11 -25.18 -7.19
CA SER A 184 -17.34 -24.33 -8.35
C SER A 184 -18.65 -24.68 -9.05
N ALA A 185 -19.22 -23.70 -9.74
CA ALA A 185 -20.40 -23.84 -10.56
C ALA A 185 -20.23 -23.10 -11.90
N SER A 186 -20.97 -23.52 -12.92
CA SER A 186 -21.03 -22.79 -14.19
C SER A 186 -21.96 -21.60 -14.07
N GLY A 187 -21.46 -20.41 -14.39
CA GLY A 187 -22.20 -19.15 -14.50
C GLY A 187 -22.48 -18.75 -15.95
N PRO A 188 -22.93 -17.50 -16.19
CA PRO A 188 -23.23 -17.01 -17.53
C PRO A 188 -22.02 -17.07 -18.47
N SER A 189 -22.28 -17.24 -19.77
CA SER A 189 -21.23 -17.30 -20.82
C SER A 189 -20.15 -18.36 -20.58
N PHE A 190 -20.49 -19.47 -19.92
CA PHE A 190 -19.55 -20.55 -19.52
C PHE A 190 -18.44 -20.10 -18.55
N GLN A 191 -18.60 -18.95 -17.89
CA GLN A 191 -17.68 -18.51 -16.85
C GLN A 191 -17.82 -19.43 -15.63
N THR A 192 -16.70 -19.86 -15.04
CA THR A 192 -16.73 -20.67 -13.81
C THR A 192 -16.74 -19.75 -12.59
N ILE A 193 -17.65 -19.99 -11.65
CA ILE A 193 -17.72 -19.32 -10.35
C ILE A 193 -17.09 -20.25 -9.32
N PHE A 194 -16.06 -19.79 -8.62
CA PHE A 194 -15.41 -20.48 -7.52
C PHE A 194 -15.89 -19.86 -6.21
N ALA A 195 -16.22 -20.70 -5.22
CA ALA A 195 -16.61 -20.22 -3.90
C ALA A 195 -16.07 -21.10 -2.77
N LEU A 196 -15.90 -20.51 -1.59
CA LEU A 196 -15.65 -21.24 -0.35
C LEU A 196 -16.38 -20.60 0.82
N LEU A 197 -16.79 -21.45 1.76
CA LEU A 197 -17.40 -21.09 3.03
C LEU A 197 -16.66 -21.80 4.17
N GLN A 198 -16.46 -21.11 5.29
CA GLN A 198 -15.75 -21.66 6.44
C GLN A 198 -16.27 -21.09 7.76
N CYS A 199 -16.30 -21.91 8.80
CA CYS A 199 -16.59 -21.52 10.19
C CYS A 199 -15.44 -21.89 11.12
N THR A 200 -15.42 -21.30 12.31
CA THR A 200 -14.57 -21.78 13.40
C THR A 200 -15.08 -23.15 13.90
N PRO A 201 -14.24 -24.21 13.94
CA PRO A 201 -14.64 -25.56 14.33
C PRO A 201 -15.16 -25.74 15.77
N ASP A 202 -14.97 -24.75 16.65
CA ASP A 202 -15.54 -24.74 18.01
C ASP A 202 -17.06 -24.49 18.04
N LEU A 203 -17.68 -24.13 16.93
CA LEU A 203 -19.12 -23.93 16.84
C LEU A 203 -19.86 -25.25 16.61
N SER A 204 -21.11 -25.32 17.08
CA SER A 204 -22.02 -26.38 16.65
C SER A 204 -22.36 -26.26 15.16
N GLU A 205 -22.86 -27.33 14.56
CA GLU A 205 -23.36 -27.30 13.18
C GLU A 205 -24.40 -26.19 12.98
N GLN A 206 -25.35 -26.05 13.91
CA GLN A 206 -26.37 -25.00 13.85
C GLN A 206 -25.76 -23.60 13.94
N GLN A 207 -24.83 -23.36 14.87
CA GLN A 207 -24.18 -22.06 15.02
C GLN A 207 -23.35 -21.68 13.79
N CYS A 208 -22.64 -22.64 13.20
CA CYS A 208 -21.93 -22.42 11.93
C CYS A 208 -22.91 -22.09 10.80
N ASN A 209 -23.98 -22.87 10.67
CA ASN A 209 -25.02 -22.63 9.67
C ASN A 209 -25.64 -21.24 9.82
N ASP A 210 -26.00 -20.82 11.03
CA ASP A 210 -26.55 -19.48 11.30
C ASP A 210 -25.59 -18.36 10.92
N CYS A 211 -24.29 -18.52 11.20
CA CYS A 211 -23.28 -17.54 10.80
C CYS A 211 -23.17 -17.44 9.28
N LEU A 212 -23.11 -18.59 8.58
CA LEU A 212 -23.01 -18.63 7.12
C LEU A 212 -24.28 -18.12 6.44
N VAL A 213 -25.47 -18.38 6.98
CA VAL A 213 -26.72 -17.78 6.48
C VAL A 213 -26.65 -16.25 6.52
N ARG A 214 -26.13 -15.67 7.61
CA ARG A 214 -25.93 -14.21 7.70
C ARG A 214 -24.91 -13.72 6.69
N ALA A 215 -23.78 -14.41 6.54
CA ALA A 215 -22.77 -14.07 5.53
C ALA A 215 -23.33 -14.14 4.10
N ILE A 216 -24.16 -15.14 3.78
CA ILE A 216 -24.83 -15.26 2.47
C ILE A 216 -25.84 -14.11 2.27
N SER A 217 -26.62 -13.78 3.30
CA SER A 217 -27.58 -12.66 3.25
C SER A 217 -26.89 -11.33 2.94
N ASP A 218 -25.68 -11.13 3.45
CA ASP A 218 -24.87 -9.94 3.21
C ASP A 218 -24.38 -9.81 1.75
N ILE A 219 -24.46 -10.85 0.93
CA ILE A 219 -24.13 -10.74 -0.51
C ILE A 219 -25.02 -9.68 -1.18
N SER A 220 -26.31 -9.65 -0.81
CA SER A 220 -27.27 -8.70 -1.36
C SER A 220 -26.91 -7.24 -1.07
N SER A 221 -26.25 -6.96 0.05
CA SER A 221 -25.88 -5.61 0.47
C SER A 221 -24.48 -5.19 0.00
N CYS A 222 -23.56 -6.16 -0.10
CA CYS A 222 -22.14 -5.91 -0.38
C CYS A 222 -21.78 -6.00 -1.86
N CYS A 223 -22.30 -7.02 -2.54
CA CYS A 223 -21.61 -7.58 -3.70
C CYS A 223 -22.55 -8.28 -4.70
N SER A 224 -23.85 -7.93 -4.68
CA SER A 224 -24.82 -8.41 -5.65
C SER A 224 -24.40 -8.05 -7.08
N GLY A 225 -24.39 -9.04 -7.97
CA GLY A 225 -23.99 -8.86 -9.37
C GLY A 225 -22.49 -8.64 -9.61
N LYS A 226 -21.65 -8.71 -8.57
CA LYS A 226 -20.18 -8.62 -8.71
C LYS A 226 -19.57 -9.96 -9.07
N THR A 227 -18.46 -9.95 -9.80
CA THR A 227 -17.76 -11.20 -10.17
C THR A 227 -16.85 -11.74 -9.07
N SER A 228 -16.51 -10.93 -8.08
CA SER A 228 -15.74 -11.35 -6.89
C SER A 228 -16.28 -10.68 -5.63
N GLY A 229 -16.32 -11.42 -4.53
CA GLY A 229 -16.79 -10.94 -3.24
C GLY A 229 -16.23 -11.74 -2.06
N ARG A 230 -15.97 -11.06 -0.95
CA ARG A 230 -15.46 -11.64 0.30
C ARG A 230 -16.18 -10.99 1.48
N ILE A 231 -16.65 -11.85 2.36
CA ILE A 231 -17.37 -11.48 3.58
C ILE A 231 -16.67 -12.19 4.73
N GLY A 232 -16.07 -11.43 5.64
CA GLY A 232 -15.41 -12.00 6.80
C GLY A 232 -16.04 -11.52 8.09
N LYS A 233 -16.39 -12.51 8.93
CA LYS A 233 -16.92 -12.34 10.28
C LYS A 233 -15.99 -13.09 11.25
N PRO A 234 -16.11 -12.86 12.57
CA PRO A 234 -15.24 -13.53 13.52
C PRO A 234 -15.46 -15.05 13.60
N SER A 235 -16.70 -15.51 13.38
CA SER A 235 -17.08 -16.92 13.45
C SER A 235 -17.15 -17.64 12.10
N CYS A 236 -17.24 -16.91 10.99
CA CYS A 236 -17.32 -17.51 9.66
C CYS A 236 -16.87 -16.55 8.55
N ASN A 237 -16.58 -17.09 7.38
CA ASN A 237 -16.28 -16.31 6.19
C ASN A 237 -16.84 -16.97 4.92
N LEU A 238 -17.04 -16.13 3.90
CA LEU A 238 -17.49 -16.50 2.57
C LEU A 238 -16.62 -15.76 1.55
N ARG A 239 -16.18 -16.46 0.51
CA ARG A 239 -15.51 -15.85 -0.64
C ARG A 239 -16.02 -16.48 -1.92
N PHE A 240 -16.27 -15.67 -2.94
CA PHE A 240 -16.50 -16.11 -4.32
C PHE A 240 -15.68 -15.27 -5.30
N ASP A 241 -15.32 -15.87 -6.44
CA ASP A 241 -14.54 -15.23 -7.51
C ASP A 241 -14.72 -16.00 -8.82
N THR A 242 -14.43 -15.37 -9.95
CA THR A 242 -14.41 -16.03 -11.27
C THR A 242 -13.02 -16.57 -11.65
N SER A 243 -12.00 -16.24 -10.87
CA SER A 243 -10.67 -16.83 -10.92
C SER A 243 -10.49 -17.87 -9.79
N PRO A 244 -9.77 -18.98 -10.01
CA PRO A 244 -9.52 -19.96 -8.95
C PRO A 244 -8.60 -19.40 -7.85
N PHE A 245 -8.93 -19.66 -6.58
CA PHE A 245 -8.18 -19.13 -5.42
C PHE A 245 -7.96 -20.13 -4.26
N TYR A 246 -8.35 -21.39 -4.42
CA TYR A 246 -8.12 -22.46 -3.46
C TYR A 246 -7.53 -23.71 -4.14
N ASP A 247 -6.82 -24.53 -3.39
CA ASP A 247 -6.24 -25.78 -3.93
C ASP A 247 -7.31 -26.88 -4.04
N SER A 248 -7.66 -27.25 -5.27
CA SER A 248 -8.64 -28.31 -5.58
C SER A 248 -8.15 -29.72 -5.23
N SER A 249 -6.85 -29.89 -4.97
CA SER A 249 -6.23 -31.17 -4.61
C SER A 249 -6.60 -31.64 -3.19
N ALA A 250 -7.12 -30.74 -2.35
CA ALA A 250 -7.40 -31.00 -0.93
C ALA A 250 -8.68 -31.82 -0.67
N ASP A 251 -9.53 -32.01 -1.69
CA ASP A 251 -10.82 -32.73 -1.58
C ASP A 251 -10.74 -34.19 -2.10
N ALA A 252 -9.55 -34.69 -2.45
CA ALA A 252 -9.34 -36.09 -2.83
C ALA A 252 -9.31 -37.01 -1.59
N SER A 253 -10.49 -37.41 -1.11
CA SER A 253 -10.60 -38.58 -0.23
C SER A 253 -10.32 -39.88 -1.01
N PRO A 254 -9.71 -40.90 -0.38
CA PRO A 254 -9.22 -42.08 -1.08
C PRO A 254 -10.38 -42.96 -1.56
N SER A 255 -10.52 -43.11 -2.88
CA SER A 255 -11.41 -44.10 -3.46
C SER A 255 -10.77 -45.50 -3.38
N SER A 256 -11.50 -46.39 -2.71
CA SER A 256 -11.59 -47.86 -2.83
C SER A 256 -10.32 -48.71 -3.09
N PRO A 257 -10.11 -49.81 -2.33
CA PRO A 257 -8.91 -50.64 -2.48
C PRO A 257 -8.93 -51.44 -3.81
N PRO A 258 -7.78 -51.64 -4.49
CA PRO A 258 -7.75 -52.44 -5.71
C PRO A 258 -7.86 -53.94 -5.42
N GLN A 259 -8.69 -54.61 -6.20
CA GLN A 259 -8.76 -56.07 -6.29
C GLN A 259 -7.43 -56.68 -6.78
N VAL A 260 -7.05 -57.78 -6.16
CA VAL A 260 -5.90 -58.64 -6.50
C VAL A 260 -6.25 -59.58 -7.65
N PRO A 261 -5.40 -59.75 -8.67
CA PRO A 261 -5.31 -60.97 -9.46
C PRO A 261 -4.05 -61.81 -9.10
N PRO A 262 -4.06 -63.14 -9.35
CA PRO A 262 -3.12 -64.11 -8.77
C PRO A 262 -1.78 -64.18 -9.54
N PRO A 263 -0.75 -64.84 -8.96
CA PRO A 263 0.62 -64.71 -9.43
C PRO A 263 0.96 -65.72 -10.54
N PRO A 264 2.03 -65.46 -11.30
CA PRO A 264 2.89 -66.53 -11.77
C PRO A 264 4.28 -66.45 -11.14
N ASP A 265 4.77 -67.65 -10.85
CA ASP A 265 6.02 -68.01 -10.22
C ASP A 265 7.28 -67.76 -11.08
N THR A 266 8.38 -67.57 -10.33
CA THR A 266 9.77 -67.97 -10.60
C THR A 266 10.39 -67.68 -11.98
N SER A 267 11.50 -66.92 -11.98
CA SER A 267 12.84 -67.54 -12.03
C SER A 267 14.00 -66.52 -12.17
N THR A 268 14.98 -66.71 -11.27
CA THR A 268 16.45 -66.59 -11.42
C THR A 268 17.19 -65.30 -11.80
N LYS A 269 17.96 -64.85 -10.78
CA LYS A 269 19.43 -64.66 -10.70
C LYS A 269 20.12 -63.60 -11.58
N GLY A 270 20.87 -62.74 -10.89
CA GLY A 270 22.08 -62.10 -11.39
C GLY A 270 22.70 -61.13 -10.38
N ASN A 271 23.37 -61.63 -9.34
CA ASN A 271 24.16 -60.81 -8.42
C ASN A 271 25.53 -60.51 -9.06
N SER A 272 26.04 -59.28 -8.95
CA SER A 272 27.44 -58.98 -9.25
C SER A 272 27.92 -57.80 -8.40
N ASN A 273 28.87 -58.11 -7.52
CA ASN A 273 29.57 -57.25 -6.55
C ASN A 273 30.32 -56.04 -7.15
N THR A 274 30.11 -55.69 -8.41
CA THR A 274 30.81 -54.62 -9.13
C THR A 274 30.30 -53.23 -8.71
N THR A 275 29.01 -53.10 -8.40
CA THR A 275 28.38 -51.80 -8.06
C THR A 275 28.83 -51.28 -6.70
N ARG A 276 29.11 -52.16 -5.73
CA ARG A 276 29.55 -51.76 -4.37
C ARG A 276 30.99 -51.23 -4.35
N ILE A 277 31.88 -51.76 -5.20
CA ILE A 277 33.29 -51.33 -5.27
C ILE A 277 33.40 -49.95 -5.94
N VAL A 278 32.59 -49.70 -6.98
CA VAL A 278 32.55 -48.38 -7.64
C VAL A 278 32.05 -47.29 -6.68
N ILE A 279 31.01 -47.57 -5.87
CA ILE A 279 30.50 -46.61 -4.89
C ILE A 279 31.52 -46.35 -3.77
N ALA A 280 32.23 -47.38 -3.29
CA ALA A 280 33.18 -47.23 -2.18
C ALA A 280 34.46 -46.46 -2.55
N VAL A 281 34.86 -46.46 -3.82
CA VAL A 281 36.10 -45.79 -4.29
C VAL A 281 35.81 -44.43 -4.93
N VAL A 282 34.74 -44.31 -5.72
CA VAL A 282 34.45 -43.06 -6.46
C VAL A 282 33.89 -41.98 -5.54
N VAL A 283 33.05 -42.34 -4.55
CA VAL A 283 32.43 -41.36 -3.65
C VAL A 283 33.45 -40.62 -2.77
N PRO A 284 34.44 -41.27 -2.13
CA PRO A 284 35.46 -40.54 -1.38
C PRO A 284 36.36 -39.70 -2.29
N ILE A 285 36.70 -40.17 -3.49
CA ILE A 285 37.54 -39.40 -4.43
C ILE A 285 36.84 -38.13 -4.90
N VAL A 286 35.54 -38.23 -5.23
CA VAL A 286 34.72 -37.08 -5.60
C VAL A 286 34.50 -36.15 -4.39
N GLY A 287 34.29 -36.71 -3.20
CA GLY A 287 34.16 -35.93 -1.96
C GLY A 287 35.43 -35.13 -1.62
N ILE A 288 36.61 -35.75 -1.75
CA ILE A 288 37.90 -35.10 -1.55
C ILE A 288 38.14 -34.03 -2.62
N ALA A 289 37.83 -34.32 -3.89
CA ALA A 289 37.95 -33.34 -4.97
C ALA A 289 37.05 -32.11 -4.73
N VAL A 290 35.80 -32.31 -4.29
CA VAL A 290 34.88 -31.22 -3.94
C VAL A 290 35.39 -30.43 -2.72
N LEU A 291 35.94 -31.09 -1.70
CA LEU A 291 36.54 -30.43 -0.54
C LEU A 291 37.78 -29.61 -0.90
N VAL A 292 38.63 -30.12 -1.79
CA VAL A 292 39.81 -29.39 -2.27
C VAL A 292 39.39 -28.20 -3.14
N ILE A 293 38.40 -28.37 -4.01
CA ILE A 293 37.86 -27.28 -4.84
C ILE A 293 37.21 -26.21 -3.97
N SER A 294 36.39 -26.58 -3.00
CA SER A 294 35.75 -25.65 -2.07
C SER A 294 36.76 -24.97 -1.14
N ALA A 295 37.81 -25.67 -0.68
CA ALA A 295 38.92 -25.07 0.04
C ALA A 295 39.73 -24.11 -0.85
N CYS A 296 40.00 -24.45 -2.11
CA CYS A 296 40.66 -23.57 -3.07
C CYS A 296 39.81 -22.32 -3.37
N ILE A 297 38.49 -22.46 -3.52
CA ILE A 297 37.56 -21.33 -3.68
C ILE A 297 37.56 -20.48 -2.40
N PHE A 298 37.51 -21.08 -1.22
CA PHE A 298 37.51 -20.36 0.05
C PHE A 298 38.84 -19.64 0.33
N LEU A 299 39.97 -20.24 -0.02
CA LEU A 299 41.29 -19.62 0.08
C LEU A 299 41.50 -18.53 -0.99
N ARG A 300 40.97 -18.70 -2.21
CA ARG A 300 40.94 -17.63 -3.24
C ARG A 300 40.01 -16.48 -2.83
N ALA A 301 38.85 -16.76 -2.23
CA ALA A 301 37.93 -15.77 -1.69
C ALA A 301 38.53 -15.03 -0.47
N ARG A 302 39.32 -15.71 0.37
CA ARG A 302 40.09 -15.07 1.45
C ARG A 302 41.25 -14.23 0.93
N LYS A 303 41.90 -14.63 -0.18
CA LYS A 303 42.95 -13.83 -0.84
C LYS A 303 42.37 -12.60 -1.57
N GLN A 304 41.15 -12.70 -2.11
CA GLN A 304 40.37 -11.56 -2.65
C GLN A 304 39.74 -10.66 -1.58
N ARG A 305 39.55 -11.13 -0.33
CA ARG A 305 39.16 -10.25 0.79
C ARG A 305 40.32 -9.41 1.34
N LYS A 306 41.56 -9.62 0.88
CA LYS A 306 42.74 -8.85 1.28
C LYS A 306 43.34 -7.98 0.17
N ASN A 307 42.82 -8.05 -1.04
CA ASN A 307 43.17 -7.19 -2.18
C ASN A 307 41.92 -7.09 -3.05
N VAL A 308 41.51 -5.86 -3.39
CA VAL A 308 40.30 -5.42 -4.14
C VAL A 308 39.25 -4.80 -3.19
N ASP A 309 39.45 -3.59 -2.65
CA ASP A 309 39.39 -2.27 -3.28
C ASP A 309 39.49 -2.20 -4.82
N THR A 310 38.41 -1.69 -5.43
CA THR A 310 38.32 -1.16 -6.81
C THR A 310 37.97 -2.15 -7.94
N GLU A 311 36.88 -1.83 -8.65
CA GLU A 311 36.40 -2.31 -9.97
C GLU A 311 35.84 -3.75 -10.08
N GLY A 312 34.75 -4.05 -10.80
CA GLY A 312 33.91 -3.29 -11.73
C GLY A 312 32.79 -4.20 -12.31
N VAL A 313 31.81 -3.55 -12.93
CA VAL A 313 30.51 -4.02 -13.45
C VAL A 313 30.64 -4.88 -14.72
N GLY A 314 29.68 -5.78 -14.96
CA GLY A 314 29.46 -6.44 -16.27
C GLY A 314 28.23 -5.88 -16.98
N GLU A 315 28.42 -5.55 -18.25
CA GLU A 315 27.69 -4.60 -19.10
C GLU A 315 26.35 -5.10 -19.68
N VAL A 316 25.40 -4.18 -19.82
CA VAL A 316 24.61 -4.02 -21.04
C VAL A 316 25.02 -2.65 -21.59
N GLU A 317 25.53 -2.66 -22.82
CA GLU A 317 26.12 -1.51 -23.50
C GLU A 317 25.12 -0.35 -23.64
N ASP A 318 25.43 0.75 -22.95
CA ASP A 318 25.28 2.14 -23.42
C ASP A 318 26.03 3.03 -22.40
N GLU A 319 27.04 3.75 -22.88
CA GLU A 319 27.95 4.63 -22.13
C GLU A 319 27.25 5.45 -21.01
N ILE A 320 27.60 5.21 -19.74
CA ILE A 320 27.34 6.12 -18.61
C ILE A 320 28.51 6.01 -17.62
N GLU A 321 29.15 7.16 -17.32
CA GLU A 321 30.17 7.35 -16.28
C GLU A 321 29.76 6.81 -14.89
N PRO A 322 30.71 6.38 -14.05
CA PRO A 322 30.39 5.69 -12.81
C PRO A 322 29.75 6.64 -11.78
N THR A 323 28.61 6.20 -11.25
CA THR A 323 27.82 6.77 -10.13
C THR A 323 28.61 7.08 -8.84
N GLU A 324 29.90 6.77 -8.79
CA GLU A 324 30.82 7.07 -7.68
C GLU A 324 31.15 8.57 -7.54
N THR A 325 30.96 9.37 -8.59
CA THR A 325 31.28 10.81 -8.57
C THR A 325 30.31 11.68 -7.76
N LEU A 326 29.12 11.16 -7.41
CA LEU A 326 28.06 11.90 -6.72
C LEU A 326 27.96 11.60 -5.20
N GLN A 327 28.86 10.79 -4.65
CA GLN A 327 28.82 10.42 -3.24
C GLN A 327 29.59 11.43 -2.37
N PHE A 328 28.89 12.06 -1.43
CA PHE A 328 29.47 12.91 -0.40
C PHE A 328 29.89 12.07 0.82
N ASN A 329 30.98 12.48 1.46
CA ASN A 329 31.35 11.97 2.78
C ASN A 329 30.35 12.49 3.84
N PHE A 330 29.89 11.62 4.73
CA PHE A 330 28.92 11.98 5.77
C PHE A 330 29.39 13.15 6.65
N ASP A 331 30.66 13.18 7.04
CA ASP A 331 31.22 14.26 7.87
C ASP A 331 31.16 15.61 7.15
N THR A 332 31.31 15.62 5.82
CA THR A 332 31.14 16.83 5.01
C THR A 332 29.72 17.36 5.12
N ILE A 333 28.71 16.48 5.01
CA ILE A 333 27.30 16.85 5.12
C ILE A 333 26.92 17.22 6.56
N ARG A 334 27.46 16.50 7.55
CA ARG A 334 27.29 16.80 8.97
C ARG A 334 27.83 18.19 9.30
N MET A 335 29.03 18.54 8.82
CA MET A 335 29.59 19.89 9.00
C MET A 335 28.76 20.94 8.27
N ALA A 336 28.38 20.69 7.01
CA ALA A 336 27.61 21.62 6.20
C ALA A 336 26.24 21.97 6.82
N THR A 337 25.62 21.02 7.54
CA THR A 337 24.32 21.19 8.21
C THR A 337 24.43 21.61 9.68
N ASN A 338 25.65 21.90 10.17
CA ASN A 338 25.93 22.16 11.58
C ASN A 338 25.40 21.04 12.49
N ASN A 339 25.81 19.80 12.21
CA ASN A 339 25.36 18.58 12.86
C ASN A 339 23.84 18.38 12.83
N PHE A 340 23.22 18.61 11.66
CA PHE A 340 21.76 18.52 11.47
C PHE A 340 20.98 19.36 12.50
N SER A 341 21.46 20.58 12.75
CA SER A 341 20.85 21.49 13.73
C SER A 341 19.39 21.79 13.39
N GLU A 342 18.51 21.77 14.39
CA GLU A 342 17.08 22.09 14.21
C GLU A 342 16.86 23.53 13.71
N THR A 343 17.79 24.45 13.95
CA THR A 343 17.73 25.82 13.41
C THR A 343 17.91 25.86 11.88
N ASN A 344 18.49 24.80 11.30
CA ASN A 344 18.66 24.63 9.87
C ASN A 344 17.51 23.82 9.24
N THR A 345 16.50 23.39 10.00
CA THR A 345 15.38 22.60 9.46
C THR A 345 14.54 23.46 8.49
N LEU A 346 14.48 23.04 7.23
CA LEU A 346 13.65 23.66 6.18
C LEU A 346 12.21 23.14 6.20
N GLY A 347 12.04 21.89 6.58
CA GLY A 347 10.76 21.21 6.67
C GLY A 347 10.91 19.77 7.15
N ARG A 348 9.81 19.14 7.53
CA ARG A 348 9.76 17.73 7.95
C ARG A 348 8.56 17.08 7.27
N GLY A 349 8.83 16.11 6.39
CA GLY A 349 7.80 15.33 5.71
C GLY A 349 7.71 13.90 6.25
N GLY A 350 6.85 13.08 5.64
CA GLY A 350 6.71 11.65 5.99
C GLY A 350 7.99 10.82 5.84
N PHE A 351 8.97 11.35 5.10
CA PHE A 351 10.23 10.68 4.77
C PHE A 351 11.41 11.14 5.62
N GLY A 352 11.21 12.13 6.49
CA GLY A 352 12.24 12.67 7.38
C GLY A 352 12.43 14.18 7.27
N PRO A 353 13.31 14.75 8.11
CA PRO A 353 13.64 16.17 8.09
C PRO A 353 14.54 16.54 6.90
N VAL A 354 14.34 17.76 6.41
CA VAL A 354 15.19 18.41 5.39
C VAL A 354 15.90 19.58 6.04
N TYR A 355 17.23 19.64 5.89
CA TYR A 355 18.07 20.68 6.49
C TYR A 355 18.69 21.57 5.41
N LYS A 356 18.79 22.86 5.69
CA LYS A 356 19.67 23.76 4.94
C LYS A 356 21.12 23.46 5.33
N GLY A 357 21.98 23.36 4.34
CA GLY A 357 23.41 23.22 4.54
C GLY A 357 24.20 24.19 3.68
N LYS A 358 25.46 24.42 4.05
CA LYS A 358 26.42 25.16 3.23
C LYS A 358 27.70 24.34 3.11
N LEU A 359 28.00 23.89 1.90
CA LEU A 359 29.22 23.14 1.61
C LEU A 359 30.46 24.05 1.75
N SER A 360 31.64 23.45 1.86
CA SER A 360 32.92 24.17 2.03
C SER A 360 33.23 25.13 0.87
N ASN A 361 32.75 24.81 -0.34
CA ASN A 361 32.85 25.67 -1.52
C ASN A 361 31.85 26.85 -1.50
N GLY A 362 31.08 27.03 -0.42
CA GLY A 362 30.08 28.08 -0.25
C GLY A 362 28.71 27.78 -0.85
N GLN A 363 28.54 26.65 -1.56
CA GLN A 363 27.28 26.26 -2.17
C GLN A 363 26.23 25.92 -1.11
N GLU A 364 25.07 26.56 -1.18
CA GLU A 364 23.91 26.21 -0.35
C GLU A 364 23.21 24.96 -0.90
N VAL A 365 22.86 24.05 0.00
CA VAL A 365 22.25 22.76 -0.31
C VAL A 365 21.06 22.47 0.60
N ALA A 366 20.14 21.62 0.12
CA ALA A 366 19.08 21.04 0.94
C ALA A 366 19.38 19.55 1.16
N VAL A 367 19.47 19.13 2.43
CA VAL A 367 19.85 17.77 2.82
C VAL A 367 18.63 17.06 3.39
N LYS A 368 18.06 16.13 2.63
CA LYS A 368 16.97 15.25 3.09
C LYS A 368 17.59 14.06 3.81
N ARG A 369 17.34 13.94 5.11
CA ARG A 369 17.79 12.82 5.94
C ARG A 369 16.66 11.82 6.09
N LEU A 370 16.78 10.66 5.44
CA LEU A 370 15.70 9.69 5.40
C LEU A 370 15.56 8.95 6.73
N SER A 371 14.33 8.75 7.17
CA SER A 371 14.02 8.14 8.47
C SER A 371 14.45 6.67 8.55
N MET A 372 15.18 6.33 9.62
CA MET A 372 15.79 5.01 9.87
C MET A 372 14.79 3.90 10.24
N ASN A 373 13.55 4.24 10.61
CA ASN A 373 12.59 3.31 11.22
C ASN A 373 11.59 2.72 10.21
N SER A 374 11.78 2.93 8.92
CA SER A 374 10.88 2.41 7.89
C SER A 374 11.65 1.69 6.80
N GLY A 375 11.26 0.45 6.46
CA GLY A 375 11.78 -0.24 5.26
C GLY A 375 11.48 0.51 3.95
N GLN A 376 10.65 1.55 4.02
CA GLN A 376 10.36 2.45 2.93
C GLN A 376 11.50 3.43 2.61
N GLY A 377 12.25 3.89 3.62
CA GLY A 377 13.33 4.86 3.42
C GLY A 377 14.47 4.35 2.54
N ASP A 378 14.83 3.06 2.65
CA ASP A 378 15.86 2.45 1.78
C ASP A 378 15.39 2.31 0.32
N VAL A 379 14.11 1.98 0.11
CA VAL A 379 13.53 1.88 -1.24
C VAL A 379 13.48 3.25 -1.90
N GLU A 380 13.06 4.28 -1.16
CA GLU A 380 13.04 5.66 -1.64
C GLU A 380 14.43 6.19 -1.92
N PHE A 381 15.39 5.94 -1.03
CA PHE A 381 16.79 6.30 -1.25
C PHE A 381 17.30 5.71 -2.56
N LYS A 382 17.09 4.40 -2.76
CA LYS A 382 17.51 3.72 -3.99
C LYS A 382 16.81 4.28 -5.23
N ASN A 383 15.50 4.56 -5.15
CA ASN A 383 14.75 5.16 -6.25
C ASN A 383 15.31 6.56 -6.58
N GLU A 384 15.44 7.44 -5.59
CA GLU A 384 15.91 8.82 -5.81
C GLU A 384 17.34 8.85 -6.36
N VAL A 385 18.25 8.02 -5.84
CA VAL A 385 19.63 7.93 -6.36
C VAL A 385 19.66 7.38 -7.79
N GLN A 386 18.88 6.34 -8.11
CA GLN A 386 18.86 5.74 -9.44
C GLN A 386 18.16 6.61 -10.50
N LEU A 387 17.13 7.34 -10.09
CA LEU A 387 16.27 8.15 -10.97
C LEU A 387 16.78 9.58 -11.11
N VAL A 388 16.89 10.30 -9.99
CA VAL A 388 17.04 11.76 -9.99
C VAL A 388 18.46 12.18 -10.37
N ALA A 389 19.46 11.34 -10.13
CA ALA A 389 20.82 11.57 -10.61
C ALA A 389 20.89 11.77 -12.14
N LYS A 390 19.91 11.25 -12.89
CA LYS A 390 19.84 11.33 -14.35
C LYS A 390 18.89 12.41 -14.87
N LEU A 391 18.20 13.13 -13.98
CA LEU A 391 17.21 14.14 -14.36
C LEU A 391 17.83 15.53 -14.31
N GLN A 392 17.81 16.21 -15.46
CA GLN A 392 18.27 17.58 -15.56
C GLN A 392 17.27 18.40 -16.37
N HIS A 393 16.45 19.16 -15.65
CA HIS A 393 15.47 20.05 -16.26
C HIS A 393 15.20 21.26 -15.37
N ARG A 394 14.95 22.43 -15.98
CA ARG A 394 14.76 23.70 -15.26
C ARG A 394 13.59 23.67 -14.26
N ASN A 395 12.58 22.85 -14.54
CA ASN A 395 11.37 22.68 -13.71
C ASN A 395 11.41 21.44 -12.81
N LEU A 396 12.57 20.82 -12.60
CA LEU A 396 12.77 19.78 -11.59
C LEU A 396 13.85 20.24 -10.59
N VAL A 397 13.77 19.76 -9.35
CA VAL A 397 14.83 19.96 -8.35
C VAL A 397 15.98 19.01 -8.66
N ARG A 398 17.19 19.56 -8.78
CA ARG A 398 18.40 18.80 -9.11
C ARG A 398 18.97 18.11 -7.87
N LEU A 399 19.15 16.79 -7.95
CA LEU A 399 19.99 16.04 -7.02
C LEU A 399 21.46 16.36 -7.31
N LEU A 400 22.18 16.83 -6.30
CA LEU A 400 23.62 17.10 -6.36
C LEU A 400 24.43 15.87 -6.01
N GLY A 401 23.87 14.99 -5.18
CA GLY A 401 24.50 13.75 -4.78
C GLY A 401 23.84 13.13 -3.56
N PHE A 402 24.50 12.15 -2.97
CA PHE A 402 23.98 11.41 -1.83
C PHE A 402 25.11 11.09 -0.85
N SER A 403 24.77 10.76 0.40
CA SER A 403 25.72 10.20 1.36
C SER A 403 25.14 8.94 1.96
N LEU A 404 25.94 7.87 1.91
CA LEU A 404 25.61 6.55 2.42
C LEU A 404 26.70 6.12 3.41
N GLU A 405 26.39 6.14 4.71
CA GLU A 405 27.30 5.63 5.73
C GLU A 405 26.54 4.84 6.80
N ARG A 406 26.88 3.56 6.98
CA ARG A 406 26.20 2.64 7.90
C ARG A 406 24.67 2.64 7.68
N LYS A 407 23.92 3.27 8.59
CA LYS A 407 22.46 3.40 8.57
C LYS A 407 21.97 4.77 8.10
N GLU A 408 22.88 5.73 7.87
CA GLU A 408 22.53 7.05 7.38
C GLU A 408 22.28 7.00 5.88
N ARG A 409 21.19 7.65 5.47
CA ARG A 409 20.74 7.79 4.08
C ARG A 409 20.43 9.26 3.85
N LEU A 410 21.34 9.97 3.19
CA LEU A 410 21.22 11.40 2.96
C LEU A 410 21.15 11.68 1.47
N LEU A 411 20.20 12.52 1.06
CA LEU A 411 20.10 13.03 -0.30
C LEU A 411 20.39 14.53 -0.28
N VAL A 412 21.27 14.97 -1.17
CA VAL A 412 21.77 16.34 -1.24
C VAL A 412 21.24 17.00 -2.50
N TYR A 413 20.37 17.98 -2.32
CA TYR A 413 19.69 18.72 -3.38
C TYR A 413 20.21 20.15 -3.50
N GLU A 414 19.97 20.77 -4.66
CA GLU A 414 20.08 22.23 -4.76
C GLU A 414 19.15 22.92 -3.76
N PHE A 415 19.61 23.99 -3.13
CA PHE A 415 18.76 24.79 -2.24
C PHE A 415 17.81 25.68 -3.06
N VAL A 416 16.52 25.54 -2.84
CA VAL A 416 15.46 26.31 -3.51
C VAL A 416 14.85 27.30 -2.50
N PRO A 417 15.04 28.62 -2.67
CA PRO A 417 14.88 29.58 -1.58
C PRO A 417 13.43 29.94 -1.23
N ASN A 418 12.50 29.93 -2.19
CA ASN A 418 11.12 30.36 -1.96
C ASN A 418 10.19 29.21 -1.56
N LYS A 419 10.68 28.26 -0.75
CA LYS A 419 9.89 27.16 -0.17
C LYS A 419 9.00 26.43 -1.21
N SER A 420 7.91 25.82 -0.75
CA SER A 420 6.94 25.08 -1.55
C SER A 420 5.71 25.93 -1.91
N LEU A 421 4.98 25.54 -2.94
CA LEU A 421 3.82 26.27 -3.46
C LEU A 421 2.68 26.37 -2.43
N ASP A 422 2.42 25.30 -1.69
CA ASP A 422 1.41 25.23 -0.62
C ASP A 422 1.61 26.31 0.46
N TYR A 423 2.86 26.63 0.78
CA TYR A 423 3.22 27.71 1.71
C TYR A 423 2.64 29.06 1.27
N PHE A 424 2.50 29.29 -0.04
CA PHE A 424 1.92 30.51 -0.58
C PHE A 424 0.42 30.39 -0.81
N ILE A 425 -0.02 29.40 -1.58
CA ILE A 425 -1.39 29.41 -2.12
C ILE A 425 -2.48 29.20 -1.07
N PHE A 426 -2.19 28.53 0.04
CA PHE A 426 -3.18 28.25 1.10
C PHE A 426 -3.14 29.24 2.27
N ASP A 427 -2.11 30.09 2.34
CA ASP A 427 -2.01 31.14 3.35
C ASP A 427 -2.65 32.43 2.81
N PRO A 428 -3.69 32.97 3.48
CA PRO A 428 -4.42 34.14 2.98
C PRO A 428 -3.58 35.39 2.74
N ILE A 429 -2.46 35.55 3.47
CA ILE A 429 -1.55 36.69 3.36
C ILE A 429 -0.51 36.40 2.27
N LYS A 430 0.04 35.19 2.24
CA LYS A 430 1.11 34.85 1.29
C LYS A 430 0.59 34.66 -0.13
N ARG A 431 -0.65 34.19 -0.31
CA ARG A 431 -1.26 34.03 -1.65
C ARG A 431 -1.34 35.33 -2.44
N ALA A 432 -1.38 36.48 -1.75
CA ALA A 432 -1.36 37.80 -2.38
C ALA A 432 -0.02 38.11 -3.09
N HIS A 433 1.06 37.39 -2.77
CA HIS A 433 2.34 37.48 -3.46
C HIS A 433 2.36 36.75 -4.80
N LEU A 434 1.34 35.90 -5.06
CA LEU A 434 1.18 35.15 -6.29
C LEU A 434 0.06 35.76 -7.13
N ASN A 435 0.41 36.79 -7.91
CA ASN A 435 -0.48 37.32 -8.94
C ASN A 435 -0.78 36.26 -10.02
N TRP A 436 -1.77 36.54 -10.87
CA TRP A 436 -2.19 35.59 -11.89
C TRP A 436 -1.05 35.19 -12.85
N GLU A 437 -0.26 36.15 -13.33
CA GLU A 437 0.87 35.88 -14.22
C GLU A 437 1.85 34.86 -13.62
N THR A 438 2.16 35.02 -12.33
CA THR A 438 3.04 34.09 -11.60
C THR A 438 2.39 32.72 -11.45
N ARG A 439 1.09 32.66 -11.09
CA ARG A 439 0.35 31.39 -11.01
C ARG A 439 0.28 30.66 -12.36
N TYR A 440 0.05 31.39 -13.44
CA TYR A 440 0.03 30.85 -14.80
C TYR A 440 1.40 30.31 -15.21
N LYS A 441 2.47 31.05 -14.92
CA LYS A 441 3.86 30.63 -15.12
C LYS A 441 4.18 29.35 -14.33
N ILE A 442 3.66 29.23 -13.11
CA ILE A 442 3.78 28.03 -12.27
C ILE A 442 3.05 26.85 -12.92
N ILE A 443 1.79 27.00 -13.32
CA ILE A 443 1.02 25.95 -14.01
C ILE A 443 1.77 25.45 -15.25
N GLY A 444 2.20 26.38 -16.11
CA GLY A 444 2.95 26.03 -17.33
C GLY A 444 4.31 25.39 -17.03
N GLY A 445 4.99 25.80 -15.96
CA GLY A 445 6.27 25.21 -15.55
C GLY A 445 6.13 23.79 -15.01
N ILE A 446 5.10 23.52 -14.21
CA ILE A 446 4.78 22.15 -13.75
C ILE A 446 4.46 21.27 -14.96
N ALA A 447 3.64 21.76 -15.90
CA ALA A 447 3.28 21.02 -17.10
C ALA A 447 4.51 20.63 -17.93
N ARG A 448 5.43 21.57 -18.17
CA ARG A 448 6.71 21.28 -18.84
C ARG A 448 7.58 20.29 -18.07
N GLY A 449 7.62 20.37 -16.75
CA GLY A 449 8.33 19.41 -15.91
C GLY A 449 7.79 17.98 -16.08
N LEU A 450 6.47 17.82 -16.17
CA LEU A 450 5.84 16.51 -16.40
C LEU A 450 6.02 16.01 -17.83
N VAL A 451 5.95 16.86 -18.85
CA VAL A 451 6.31 16.47 -20.24
C VAL A 451 7.71 15.89 -20.28
N TYR A 452 8.67 16.55 -19.62
CA TYR A 452 10.03 16.03 -19.55
C TYR A 452 10.08 14.64 -18.91
N LEU A 453 9.37 14.39 -17.82
CA LEU A 453 9.35 13.07 -17.16
C LEU A 453 8.64 11.98 -17.99
N HIS A 454 7.59 12.33 -18.72
CA HIS A 454 6.73 11.37 -19.41
C HIS A 454 7.22 11.04 -20.83
N GLU A 455 7.83 12.03 -21.50
CA GLU A 455 8.09 12.01 -22.95
C GLU A 455 9.55 12.35 -23.31
N ASP A 456 10.15 13.42 -22.75
CA ASP A 456 11.46 13.91 -23.24
C ASP A 456 12.68 13.30 -22.53
N SER A 457 12.51 12.68 -21.35
CA SER A 457 13.61 12.01 -20.67
C SER A 457 13.93 10.67 -21.30
N ARG A 458 15.20 10.24 -21.23
CA ARG A 458 15.67 8.94 -21.76
C ARG A 458 14.83 7.76 -21.27
N LEU A 459 14.31 7.84 -20.05
CA LEU A 459 13.43 6.86 -19.45
C LEU A 459 12.09 7.53 -19.14
N ARG A 460 10.97 6.83 -19.38
CA ARG A 460 9.65 7.31 -18.96
C ARG A 460 9.50 7.15 -17.45
N ILE A 461 9.19 8.25 -16.76
CA ILE A 461 9.11 8.32 -15.30
C ILE A 461 7.72 8.81 -14.88
N ILE A 462 7.08 8.09 -13.96
CA ILE A 462 5.82 8.51 -13.33
C ILE A 462 6.11 8.93 -11.90
N HIS A 463 5.69 10.14 -11.52
CA HIS A 463 6.01 10.76 -10.23
C HIS A 463 5.22 10.13 -9.07
N ARG A 464 3.91 9.91 -9.25
CA ARG A 464 2.96 9.26 -8.29
C ARG A 464 2.65 10.02 -6.99
N ASP A 465 3.43 11.04 -6.63
CA ASP A 465 3.13 11.91 -5.47
C ASP A 465 3.18 13.40 -5.82
N LEU A 466 2.58 13.79 -6.95
CA LEU A 466 2.54 15.19 -7.37
C LEU A 466 1.49 15.97 -6.55
N LYS A 467 1.91 17.03 -5.84
CA LYS A 467 1.07 17.85 -4.95
C LYS A 467 1.72 19.21 -4.69
N ALA A 468 0.98 20.16 -4.10
CA ALA A 468 1.45 21.54 -3.92
C ALA A 468 2.70 21.64 -3.02
N SER A 469 2.81 20.81 -1.98
CA SER A 469 3.99 20.77 -1.12
C SER A 469 5.24 20.19 -1.80
N ASN A 470 5.08 19.49 -2.92
CA ASN A 470 6.18 18.94 -3.72
C ASN A 470 6.59 19.86 -4.89
N ILE A 471 5.97 21.04 -5.03
CA ILE A 471 6.38 22.06 -5.99
C ILE A 471 7.16 23.15 -5.26
N LEU A 472 8.49 23.18 -5.40
CA LEU A 472 9.33 24.23 -4.84
C LEU A 472 9.42 25.44 -5.77
N LEU A 473 9.66 26.62 -5.23
CA LEU A 473 9.78 27.87 -5.99
C LEU A 473 11.19 28.43 -5.90
N ASP A 474 11.83 28.65 -7.05
CA ASP A 474 13.14 29.29 -7.10
C ASP A 474 13.06 30.80 -6.83
N LYS A 475 14.21 31.48 -6.83
CA LYS A 475 14.33 32.91 -6.54
C LYS A 475 13.52 33.79 -7.51
N GLU A 476 13.23 33.32 -8.72
CA GLU A 476 12.38 33.98 -9.73
C GLU A 476 10.93 33.45 -9.75
N MET A 477 10.51 32.74 -8.71
CA MET A 477 9.19 32.10 -8.56
C MET A 477 8.88 31.09 -9.68
N ASN A 478 9.89 30.48 -10.29
CA ASN A 478 9.68 29.35 -11.19
C ASN A 478 9.45 28.07 -10.40
N PRO A 479 8.55 27.18 -10.84
CA PRO A 479 8.29 25.91 -10.18
C PRO A 479 9.39 24.90 -10.47
N LYS A 480 9.73 24.11 -9.45
CA LYS A 480 10.58 22.92 -9.52
C LYS A 480 9.89 21.75 -8.82
N ILE A 481 9.59 20.69 -9.57
CA ILE A 481 9.02 19.45 -9.03
C ILE A 481 10.09 18.73 -8.21
N SER A 482 9.70 18.27 -7.02
CA SER A 482 10.56 17.62 -6.03
C SER A 482 9.91 16.35 -5.49
N ASP A 483 10.68 15.59 -4.69
CA ASP A 483 10.24 14.39 -3.96
C ASP A 483 9.89 13.16 -4.85
N PHE A 484 10.94 12.59 -5.45
CA PHE A 484 10.82 11.44 -6.37
C PHE A 484 10.89 10.06 -5.67
N GLY A 485 10.79 10.00 -4.33
CA GLY A 485 10.90 8.74 -3.58
C GLY A 485 9.92 7.65 -4.04
N MET A 486 8.75 8.07 -4.53
CA MET A 486 7.70 7.19 -5.03
C MET A 486 7.75 6.91 -6.54
N ALA A 487 8.64 7.59 -7.26
CA ALA A 487 8.66 7.55 -8.72
C ALA A 487 8.99 6.15 -9.26
N ARG A 488 8.57 5.87 -10.49
CA ARG A 488 8.76 4.57 -11.15
C ARG A 488 9.21 4.73 -12.60
N LEU A 489 10.13 3.86 -13.00
CA LEU A 489 10.60 3.70 -14.38
C LEU A 489 9.65 2.81 -15.16
N PHE A 490 9.27 3.26 -16.35
CA PHE A 490 8.64 2.43 -17.36
C PHE A 490 9.66 2.11 -18.44
N VAL A 491 9.71 0.84 -18.86
CA VAL A 491 10.45 0.44 -20.07
C VAL A 491 9.70 1.05 -21.27
N MET A 492 10.45 1.47 -22.30
CA MET A 492 9.86 1.93 -23.56
C MET A 492 8.83 0.87 -24.02
N ASP A 493 7.60 1.30 -24.30
CA ASP A 493 6.40 0.50 -24.63
C ASP A 493 5.42 0.15 -23.50
N GLN A 494 5.81 0.24 -22.22
CA GLN A 494 4.83 0.15 -21.13
C GLN A 494 4.00 1.44 -21.08
N THR A 495 2.68 1.31 -21.17
CA THR A 495 1.72 2.41 -21.06
C THR A 495 1.09 2.49 -19.67
N GLN A 496 1.06 1.36 -18.95
CA GLN A 496 0.44 1.22 -17.64
C GLN A 496 1.16 0.12 -16.84
N ALA A 497 1.18 0.25 -15.51
CA ALA A 497 1.68 -0.76 -14.60
C ALA A 497 0.76 -0.94 -13.39
N ASN A 498 0.83 -2.12 -12.78
CA ASN A 498 0.05 -2.48 -11.61
C ASN A 498 0.97 -2.61 -10.39
N THR A 499 0.46 -2.23 -9.22
CA THR A 499 1.15 -2.39 -7.94
C THR A 499 0.18 -2.83 -6.87
N SER A 500 0.58 -3.80 -6.05
CA SER A 500 -0.14 -4.13 -4.81
C SER A 500 0.09 -3.09 -3.70
N ARG A 501 1.10 -2.24 -3.87
CA ARG A 501 1.48 -1.19 -2.92
C ARG A 501 1.08 0.19 -3.44
N ILE A 502 -0.01 0.71 -2.90
CA ILE A 502 -0.49 2.07 -3.15
C ILE A 502 0.26 3.03 -2.23
N VAL A 503 0.89 4.05 -2.83
CA VAL A 503 1.64 5.11 -2.16
C VAL A 503 1.33 6.45 -2.84
N GLY A 504 1.25 7.53 -2.08
CA GLY A 504 0.94 8.86 -2.60
C GLY A 504 0.06 9.63 -1.63
N THR A 505 -0.31 10.86 -1.99
CA THR A 505 -1.11 11.72 -1.13
C THR A 505 -2.59 11.66 -1.51
N TYR A 506 -3.43 11.33 -0.52
CA TYR A 506 -4.88 11.26 -0.70
C TYR A 506 -5.43 12.59 -1.20
N GLY A 507 -6.42 12.55 -2.10
CA GLY A 507 -6.95 13.71 -2.81
C GLY A 507 -6.21 14.08 -4.10
N TYR A 508 -4.93 13.69 -4.26
CA TYR A 508 -4.19 13.86 -5.51
C TYR A 508 -4.09 12.57 -6.33
N MET A 509 -4.29 11.41 -5.69
CA MET A 509 -4.21 10.12 -6.35
C MET A 509 -5.41 9.90 -7.27
N ALA A 510 -5.14 9.44 -8.49
CA ALA A 510 -6.17 9.07 -9.44
C ALA A 510 -6.99 7.85 -8.96
N PRO A 511 -8.29 7.77 -9.28
CA PRO A 511 -9.18 6.72 -8.78
C PRO A 511 -8.70 5.31 -9.17
N GLU A 512 -8.28 5.10 -10.41
CA GLU A 512 -7.79 3.80 -10.90
C GLU A 512 -6.55 3.33 -10.11
N TYR A 513 -5.75 4.29 -9.65
CA TYR A 513 -4.56 4.01 -8.86
C TYR A 513 -4.89 3.63 -7.42
N VAL A 514 -5.83 4.34 -6.80
CA VAL A 514 -6.30 4.03 -5.43
C VAL A 514 -7.09 2.72 -5.40
N MET A 515 -7.89 2.46 -6.42
CA MET A 515 -8.87 1.37 -6.40
C MET A 515 -8.30 0.06 -6.96
N GLN A 516 -7.42 0.15 -7.95
CA GLN A 516 -6.93 -1.02 -8.70
C GLN A 516 -5.40 -1.16 -8.62
N GLY A 517 -4.70 -0.23 -7.96
CA GLY A 517 -3.25 -0.19 -7.95
C GLY A 517 -2.66 0.10 -9.33
N GLN A 518 -3.45 0.58 -10.27
CA GLN A 518 -3.05 0.84 -11.65
C GLN A 518 -2.51 2.26 -11.78
N PHE A 519 -1.28 2.43 -12.25
CA PHE A 519 -0.72 3.76 -12.48
C PHE A 519 -0.11 3.88 -13.88
N SER A 520 -0.19 5.10 -14.40
CA SER A 520 0.36 5.48 -15.70
C SER A 520 0.74 6.96 -15.69
N VAL A 521 1.24 7.47 -16.82
CA VAL A 521 1.39 8.91 -17.03
C VAL A 521 0.08 9.69 -16.80
N LYS A 522 -1.08 9.06 -17.03
CA LYS A 522 -2.41 9.66 -16.80
C LYS A 522 -2.77 9.80 -15.33
N SER A 523 -2.10 9.08 -14.44
CA SER A 523 -2.27 9.24 -13.00
C SER A 523 -1.61 10.53 -12.51
N ASP A 524 -0.43 10.89 -13.06
CA ASP A 524 0.19 12.20 -12.81
C ASP A 524 -0.61 13.35 -13.46
N VAL A 525 -1.23 13.13 -14.62
CA VAL A 525 -2.15 14.10 -15.25
C VAL A 525 -3.31 14.43 -14.32
N PHE A 526 -3.90 13.42 -13.67
CA PHE A 526 -4.97 13.63 -12.68
C PHE A 526 -4.47 14.51 -11.53
N SER A 527 -3.33 14.17 -10.92
CA SER A 527 -2.74 14.97 -9.83
C SER A 527 -2.43 16.41 -10.27
N PHE A 528 -2.00 16.61 -11.52
CA PHE A 528 -1.79 17.93 -12.11
C PHE A 528 -3.11 18.72 -12.23
N GLY A 529 -4.19 18.07 -12.65
CA GLY A 529 -5.52 18.70 -12.71
C GLY A 529 -5.98 19.22 -11.35
N VAL A 530 -5.79 18.42 -10.29
CA VAL A 530 -6.05 18.85 -8.91
C VAL A 530 -5.21 20.08 -8.55
N LEU A 531 -3.91 20.06 -8.85
CA LEU A 531 -3.03 21.22 -8.60
C LEU A 531 -3.48 22.49 -9.32
N VAL A 532 -3.93 22.39 -10.56
CA VAL A 532 -4.44 23.55 -11.31
C VAL A 532 -5.65 24.16 -10.60
N LEU A 533 -6.58 23.33 -10.13
CA LEU A 533 -7.76 23.81 -9.39
C LEU A 533 -7.37 24.44 -8.05
N GLU A 534 -6.39 23.89 -7.33
CA GLU A 534 -5.85 24.49 -6.10
C GLU A 534 -5.17 25.83 -6.36
N ILE A 535 -4.39 25.94 -7.44
CA ILE A 535 -3.68 27.18 -7.81
C ILE A 535 -4.68 28.29 -8.17
N VAL A 536 -5.71 27.97 -8.96
CA VAL A 536 -6.73 28.96 -9.36
C VAL A 536 -7.57 29.42 -8.18
N SER A 537 -7.92 28.51 -7.27
CA SER A 537 -8.79 28.82 -6.13
C SER A 537 -8.08 29.36 -4.90
N GLY A 538 -6.79 29.06 -4.73
CA GLY A 538 -6.08 29.30 -3.48
C GLY A 538 -6.64 28.49 -2.32
N GLN A 539 -7.29 27.34 -2.60
CA GLN A 539 -7.91 26.48 -1.60
C GLN A 539 -7.37 25.05 -1.68
N LYS A 540 -7.19 24.43 -0.51
CA LYS A 540 -6.72 23.04 -0.40
C LYS A 540 -7.83 22.09 -0.84
N ASN A 541 -7.50 21.07 -1.60
CA ASN A 541 -8.46 20.07 -2.06
C ASN A 541 -9.15 19.32 -0.90
N SER A 542 -8.41 19.06 0.19
CA SER A 542 -8.97 18.46 1.42
C SER A 542 -9.67 19.51 2.28
N GLY A 543 -10.97 19.32 2.55
CA GLY A 543 -11.71 20.13 3.53
C GLY A 543 -12.27 21.44 2.98
N PHE A 544 -12.59 21.50 1.68
CA PHE A 544 -13.27 22.65 1.06
C PHE A 544 -14.65 22.87 1.73
N ARG A 545 -14.86 24.08 2.26
CA ARG A 545 -16.10 24.47 2.96
C ARG A 545 -16.87 25.46 2.10
N ASN A 546 -18.03 25.03 1.59
CA ASN A 546 -18.98 25.92 0.94
C ASN A 546 -20.19 26.12 1.86
N GLY A 547 -20.15 27.17 2.69
CA GLY A 547 -21.13 27.36 3.76
C GLY A 547 -21.08 26.21 4.77
N ASP A 548 -22.22 25.54 5.00
CA ASP A 548 -22.36 24.45 5.97
C ASP A 548 -22.02 23.05 5.41
N ARG A 549 -21.60 22.93 4.14
CA ARG A 549 -21.30 21.64 3.49
C ARG A 549 -19.80 21.45 3.28
N ILE A 550 -19.29 20.30 3.70
CA ILE A 550 -17.95 19.80 3.37
C ILE A 550 -18.05 19.08 2.03
N GLU A 551 -17.41 19.62 0.99
CA GLU A 551 -17.31 19.03 -0.35
C GLU A 551 -15.81 18.89 -0.70
N ASP A 552 -15.44 18.04 -1.66
CA ASP A 552 -14.08 18.07 -2.23
C ASP A 552 -13.98 19.17 -3.31
N LEU A 553 -12.78 19.71 -3.53
CA LEU A 553 -12.61 20.83 -4.47
C LEU A 553 -12.98 20.43 -5.91
N ILE A 554 -12.75 19.16 -6.27
CA ILE A 554 -13.09 18.60 -7.59
C ILE A 554 -14.61 18.57 -7.80
N GLY A 555 -15.38 18.09 -6.81
CA GLY A 555 -16.84 18.09 -6.80
C GLY A 555 -17.42 19.48 -6.96
N TYR A 556 -16.93 20.42 -6.15
CA TYR A 556 -17.33 21.81 -6.25
C TYR A 556 -17.00 22.42 -7.61
N ALA A 557 -15.78 22.18 -8.13
CA ALA A 557 -15.35 22.67 -9.44
C ALA A 557 -16.26 22.17 -10.57
N TRP A 558 -16.56 20.88 -10.58
CA TRP A 558 -17.45 20.26 -11.56
C TRP A 558 -18.87 20.82 -11.49
N LYS A 559 -19.42 20.90 -10.28
CA LYS A 559 -20.77 21.44 -10.07
C LYS A 559 -20.88 22.87 -10.59
N SER A 560 -19.94 23.74 -10.19
CA SER A 560 -19.91 25.12 -10.67
C SER A 560 -19.69 25.22 -12.17
N TRP A 561 -18.91 24.32 -12.78
CA TRP A 561 -18.77 24.25 -14.23
C TRP A 561 -20.10 23.93 -14.93
N ARG A 562 -20.80 22.89 -14.48
CA ARG A 562 -22.12 22.51 -15.03
C ARG A 562 -23.17 23.61 -14.88
N GLU A 563 -23.15 24.31 -13.75
CA GLU A 563 -24.10 25.39 -13.44
C GLU A 563 -23.74 26.74 -14.09
N GLY A 564 -22.62 26.83 -14.82
CA GLY A 564 -22.15 28.08 -15.43
C GLY A 564 -21.62 29.10 -14.41
N THR A 565 -21.34 28.66 -13.18
CA THR A 565 -20.86 29.48 -12.05
C THR A 565 -19.38 29.26 -11.74
N ALA A 566 -18.60 28.64 -12.65
CA ALA A 566 -17.19 28.31 -12.44
C ALA A 566 -16.27 29.52 -12.11
N SER A 567 -16.69 30.75 -12.37
CA SER A 567 -15.97 31.93 -11.89
C SER A 567 -15.94 32.06 -10.37
N ASN A 568 -16.82 31.37 -9.64
CA ASN A 568 -16.84 31.35 -8.17
C ASN A 568 -15.64 30.59 -7.58
N LEU A 569 -14.95 29.77 -8.38
CA LEU A 569 -13.70 29.12 -7.98
C LEU A 569 -12.51 30.07 -7.96
N ILE A 570 -12.60 31.22 -8.62
CA ILE A 570 -11.45 32.11 -8.79
C ILE A 570 -11.12 32.75 -7.44
N ASP A 571 -9.86 32.61 -7.03
CA ASP A 571 -9.34 33.28 -5.84
C ASP A 571 -9.66 34.79 -5.90
N PRO A 572 -10.39 35.34 -4.90
CA PRO A 572 -10.78 36.75 -4.89
C PRO A 572 -9.61 37.75 -4.94
N THR A 573 -8.39 37.29 -4.64
CA THR A 573 -7.18 38.12 -4.74
C THR A 573 -6.66 38.28 -6.18
N LEU A 574 -7.25 37.58 -7.17
CA LEU A 574 -6.85 37.65 -8.57
C LEU A 574 -7.63 38.73 -9.36
N ASN A 575 -6.93 39.38 -10.28
CA ASN A 575 -7.48 40.51 -11.05
C ASN A 575 -8.50 40.05 -12.11
N ALA A 576 -9.55 40.86 -12.32
CA ALA A 576 -10.62 40.59 -13.29
C ALA A 576 -10.13 40.53 -14.76
N GLY A 577 -9.02 41.20 -15.10
CA GLY A 577 -8.48 41.25 -16.47
C GLY A 577 -7.99 39.91 -17.02
N SER A 578 -7.72 38.94 -16.15
CA SER A 578 -7.21 37.61 -16.53
C SER A 578 -8.28 36.52 -16.53
N ARG A 579 -9.56 36.89 -16.39
CA ARG A 579 -10.66 35.93 -16.22
C ARG A 579 -10.71 34.87 -17.31
N ASN A 580 -10.45 35.21 -18.57
CA ASN A 580 -10.48 34.23 -19.67
C ASN A 580 -9.38 33.16 -19.54
N GLU A 581 -8.17 33.56 -19.16
CA GLU A 581 -7.05 32.63 -18.93
C GLU A 581 -7.32 31.74 -17.73
N ILE A 582 -7.89 32.31 -16.67
CA ILE A 582 -8.26 31.58 -15.46
C ILE A 582 -9.34 30.55 -15.77
N MET A 583 -10.40 30.95 -16.48
CA MET A 583 -11.46 30.04 -16.91
C MET A 583 -10.92 28.93 -17.81
N ARG A 584 -9.97 29.24 -18.70
CA ARG A 584 -9.27 28.24 -19.51
C ARG A 584 -8.49 27.25 -18.64
N CYS A 585 -7.82 27.70 -17.59
CA CYS A 585 -7.14 26.83 -16.64
C CYS A 585 -8.10 25.93 -15.87
N ILE A 586 -9.26 26.44 -15.43
CA ILE A 586 -10.31 25.63 -14.79
C ILE A 586 -10.78 24.53 -15.75
N HIS A 587 -11.03 24.87 -17.01
CA HIS A 587 -11.43 23.92 -18.05
C HIS A 587 -10.37 22.83 -18.23
N ILE A 588 -9.10 23.21 -18.40
CA ILE A 588 -7.98 22.25 -18.51
C ILE A 588 -7.87 21.38 -17.25
N GLY A 589 -8.00 21.98 -16.06
CA GLY A 589 -8.00 21.26 -14.79
C GLY A 589 -9.07 20.18 -14.74
N LEU A 590 -10.30 20.49 -15.17
CA LEU A 590 -11.42 19.54 -15.27
C LEU A 590 -11.15 18.42 -16.29
N LEU A 591 -10.54 18.74 -17.44
CA LEU A 591 -10.12 17.74 -18.43
C LEU A 591 -9.04 16.78 -17.89
N CYS A 592 -8.20 17.26 -16.98
CA CYS A 592 -7.17 16.42 -16.37
C CYS A 592 -7.71 15.46 -15.30
N VAL A 593 -8.82 15.80 -14.62
CA VAL A 593 -9.40 14.99 -13.52
C VAL A 593 -10.56 14.09 -13.95
N GLN A 594 -10.70 13.80 -15.25
CA GLN A 594 -11.74 12.92 -15.79
C GLN A 594 -11.66 11.51 -15.18
N ASP A 595 -12.80 10.86 -15.00
CA ASP A 595 -12.84 9.49 -14.44
C ASP A 595 -12.11 8.50 -15.35
N HIS A 596 -12.49 8.45 -16.63
CA HIS A 596 -11.85 7.56 -17.60
C HIS A 596 -10.46 8.05 -18.03
N LEU A 597 -9.49 7.12 -18.03
CA LEU A 597 -8.10 7.35 -18.42
C LEU A 597 -7.94 7.92 -19.85
N ALA A 598 -8.81 7.50 -20.77
CA ALA A 598 -8.76 7.90 -22.18
C ALA A 598 -9.13 9.37 -22.37
N ASP A 599 -10.02 9.89 -21.53
CA ASP A 599 -10.54 11.26 -21.63
C ASP A 599 -9.57 12.30 -21.07
N ARG A 600 -8.63 11.87 -20.22
CA ARG A 600 -7.56 12.74 -19.71
C ARG A 600 -6.58 13.07 -20.86
N PRO A 601 -6.18 14.34 -21.06
CA PRO A 601 -5.17 14.69 -22.07
C PRO A 601 -3.79 14.12 -21.71
N THR A 602 -2.86 14.13 -22.66
CA THR A 602 -1.42 13.97 -22.35
C THR A 602 -0.85 15.29 -21.85
N MET A 603 0.27 15.25 -21.13
CA MET A 603 0.90 16.49 -20.67
C MET A 603 1.40 17.37 -21.82
N ALA A 604 1.85 16.79 -22.93
CA ALA A 604 2.17 17.56 -24.15
C ALA A 604 0.94 18.28 -24.70
N SER A 605 -0.22 17.61 -24.71
CA SER A 605 -1.49 18.23 -25.12
C SER A 605 -1.88 19.36 -24.16
N VAL A 606 -1.74 19.18 -22.84
CA VAL A 606 -1.97 20.23 -21.84
C VAL A 606 -1.08 21.45 -22.09
N VAL A 607 0.20 21.27 -22.42
CA VAL A 607 1.11 22.40 -22.74
C VAL A 607 0.62 23.15 -23.99
N LEU A 608 0.15 22.46 -25.02
CA LEU A 608 -0.46 23.09 -26.20
C LEU A 608 -1.75 23.85 -25.86
N MET A 609 -2.61 23.26 -25.02
CA MET A 609 -3.84 23.88 -24.54
C MET A 609 -3.55 25.18 -23.78
N LEU A 610 -2.51 25.21 -22.95
CA LEU A 610 -2.08 26.42 -22.24
C LEU A 610 -1.51 27.48 -23.20
N ASN A 611 -0.70 27.09 -24.18
CA ASN A 611 0.00 28.07 -25.03
C ASN A 611 -0.84 28.63 -26.20
N SER A 612 -1.96 28.01 -26.55
CA SER A 612 -2.72 28.37 -27.74
C SER A 612 -4.20 28.65 -27.44
N TYR A 613 -4.59 29.93 -27.47
CA TYR A 613 -5.97 30.36 -27.26
C TYR A 613 -6.90 30.00 -28.43
N SER A 614 -6.36 29.64 -29.60
CA SER A 614 -7.13 29.21 -30.77
C SER A 614 -7.46 27.71 -30.76
N HIS A 615 -6.85 26.91 -29.88
CA HIS A 615 -7.24 25.51 -29.70
C HIS A 615 -8.58 25.41 -28.95
N THR A 616 -9.59 24.91 -29.66
CA THR A 616 -10.88 24.52 -29.09
C THR A 616 -10.69 23.35 -28.12
N LEU A 617 -11.10 23.54 -26.87
CA LEU A 617 -11.00 22.53 -25.83
C LEU A 617 -12.25 21.63 -25.85
N PRO A 618 -12.11 20.30 -25.69
CA PRO A 618 -13.26 19.40 -25.57
C PRO A 618 -14.07 19.72 -24.32
N VAL A 619 -15.36 19.43 -24.32
CA VAL A 619 -16.22 19.62 -23.14
C VAL A 619 -15.85 18.56 -22.10
N PRO A 620 -15.52 18.93 -20.85
CA PRO A 620 -15.20 17.95 -19.82
C PRO A 620 -16.47 17.18 -19.43
N THR A 621 -16.30 15.90 -19.14
CA THR A 621 -17.33 15.05 -18.54
C THR A 621 -17.15 14.97 -17.03
N GLU A 622 -17.98 14.17 -16.36
CA GLU A 622 -17.99 14.07 -14.91
C GLU A 622 -16.65 13.54 -14.37
N PRO A 623 -15.95 14.28 -13.48
CA PRO A 623 -14.73 13.82 -12.84
C PRO A 623 -14.96 12.61 -11.94
N ALA A 624 -13.87 11.92 -11.60
CA ALA A 624 -13.92 10.94 -10.53
C ALA A 624 -14.12 11.62 -9.17
N PHE A 625 -15.17 11.25 -8.44
CA PHE A 625 -15.40 11.72 -7.07
C PHE A 625 -14.95 10.70 -6.05
N PHE A 626 -14.28 11.18 -5.00
CA PHE A 626 -14.19 10.41 -3.76
C PHE A 626 -15.56 10.49 -3.07
N MET A 627 -16.27 9.36 -3.01
CA MET A 627 -17.63 9.16 -2.46
C MET A 627 -18.13 10.22 -1.45
N ASN A 628 -19.34 10.73 -1.69
CA ASN A 628 -20.15 11.58 -0.81
C ASN A 628 -20.23 11.08 0.66
N ASN A 629 -19.54 11.78 1.56
CA ASN A 629 -19.99 12.32 2.86
C ASN A 629 -20.92 11.53 3.82
N ARG A 630 -20.79 10.21 3.96
CA ARG A 630 -21.38 9.46 5.11
C ARG A 630 -20.39 8.74 6.04
N GLY A 631 -19.10 9.06 5.97
CA GLY A 631 -18.10 8.47 6.87
C GLY A 631 -16.86 9.33 7.14
N LEU A 632 -16.88 10.62 6.81
CA LEU A 632 -15.72 11.50 6.88
C LEU A 632 -15.51 12.14 8.27
N SER A 633 -16.03 11.54 9.35
CA SER A 633 -15.72 11.98 10.72
C SER A 633 -14.47 11.31 11.30
N ASP A 634 -14.05 10.16 10.79
CA ASP A 634 -13.01 9.35 11.46
C ASP A 634 -11.62 9.44 10.82
N ILE A 635 -11.48 10.12 9.68
CA ILE A 635 -10.19 10.25 8.96
C ILE A 635 -9.49 11.60 9.24
N GLN A 636 -10.18 12.58 9.83
CA GLN A 636 -9.57 13.88 10.20
C GLN A 636 -8.56 13.80 11.36
N SER A 637 -8.39 12.64 12.00
CA SER A 637 -7.49 12.48 13.15
C SER A 637 -6.00 12.34 12.80
N TRP A 638 -5.62 12.24 11.53
CA TRP A 638 -4.22 12.00 11.14
C TRP A 638 -3.45 13.25 10.68
N GLU A 639 -4.07 14.43 10.57
CA GLU A 639 -3.38 15.70 10.25
C GLU A 639 -3.16 16.62 11.48
N TYR A 640 -3.62 16.28 12.70
CA TYR A 640 -3.56 17.21 13.86
C TYR A 640 -2.62 16.84 15.02
N ASN A 641 -1.80 15.78 14.91
CA ASN A 641 -0.78 15.47 15.93
C ASN A 641 0.65 15.85 15.49
N SER A 642 0.79 17.06 14.94
CA SER A 642 2.07 17.73 14.77
C SER A 642 1.97 19.13 15.37
N GLY A 643 2.11 19.22 16.70
CA GLY A 643 2.10 20.48 17.43
C GLY A 643 2.75 20.34 18.80
N THR A 644 4.04 20.68 18.85
CA THR A 644 4.84 21.19 19.98
C THR A 644 4.20 21.18 21.38
N THR A 645 4.81 20.42 22.28
CA THR A 645 4.69 20.61 23.73
C THR A 645 5.63 21.73 24.16
N GLU A 646 5.11 22.90 24.56
CA GLU A 646 5.74 23.73 25.58
C GLU A 646 4.69 24.48 26.42
N PRO A 647 4.96 24.75 27.71
CA PRO A 647 3.93 24.94 28.72
C PRO A 647 3.60 26.41 28.94
N SER A 648 2.33 26.79 28.81
CA SER A 648 1.82 28.04 29.37
C SER A 648 0.64 27.77 30.30
N LYS A 649 0.91 27.98 31.59
CA LYS A 649 -0.09 28.07 32.66
C LYS A 649 -1.03 29.24 32.36
N LEU A 650 -2.34 28.98 32.34
CA LEU A 650 -3.32 29.94 32.87
C LEU A 650 -4.61 29.21 33.25
N LYS A 651 -4.91 29.26 34.55
CA LYS A 651 -6.12 28.76 35.19
C LYS A 651 -7.31 29.61 34.75
N SER A 652 -8.42 28.99 34.38
CA SER A 652 -9.74 29.51 34.73
C SER A 652 -10.67 28.35 35.09
N LYS A 653 -11.21 28.44 36.31
CA LYS A 653 -12.22 27.55 36.86
C LYS A 653 -13.58 27.92 36.27
N SER A 654 -14.38 26.93 35.90
CA SER A 654 -15.84 27.06 35.89
C SER A 654 -16.46 25.72 36.23
N VAL A 655 -17.26 25.74 37.28
CA VAL A 655 -17.89 24.62 37.98
C VAL A 655 -19.22 24.29 37.31
N LYS A 656 -19.48 23.01 37.07
CA LYS A 656 -20.84 22.50 36.81
C LYS A 656 -21.47 22.07 38.14
N SER A 657 -22.71 22.47 38.38
CA SER A 657 -23.70 21.56 38.97
C SER A 657 -25.11 21.97 38.55
N HIS A 658 -25.88 20.96 38.20
CA HIS A 658 -27.28 20.99 37.78
C HIS A 658 -28.08 20.19 38.82
N SER A 659 -29.24 20.73 39.22
CA SER A 659 -30.46 20.07 39.72
C SER A 659 -31.20 21.11 40.57
N SER A 660 -32.49 21.38 40.42
CA SER A 660 -33.61 20.43 40.33
C SER A 660 -34.86 21.15 39.81
N GLU A 661 -35.72 20.42 39.11
CA GLU A 661 -37.12 20.76 38.85
C GLU A 661 -37.97 20.70 40.14
N VAL A 662 -39.06 21.47 40.20
CA VAL A 662 -40.44 21.01 40.51
C VAL A 662 -41.43 22.18 40.35
N SER A 663 -42.55 21.83 39.72
CA SER A 663 -43.80 22.51 39.37
C SER A 663 -44.57 23.21 40.51
N THR A 664 -45.32 24.29 40.20
CA THR A 664 -46.80 24.39 40.40
C THR A 664 -47.43 25.65 39.75
N ASP A 665 -48.48 25.38 38.95
CA ASP A 665 -49.80 26.02 38.84
C ASP A 665 -50.00 27.53 38.56
N GLU A 666 -50.37 27.84 37.30
CA GLU A 666 -51.70 28.32 36.83
C GLU A 666 -52.33 29.68 37.35
N PRO A 667 -53.39 30.26 36.72
CA PRO A 667 -53.21 31.37 35.76
C PRO A 667 -54.20 32.59 35.84
N TYR A 668 -53.96 33.59 34.95
CA TYR A 668 -54.88 34.61 34.35
C TYR A 668 -55.47 35.75 35.24
N PRO A 669 -56.08 36.85 34.69
CA PRO A 669 -56.24 37.29 33.28
C PRO A 669 -55.95 38.79 32.97
N ARG A 670 -55.59 39.11 31.73
CA ARG A 670 -56.39 39.91 30.77
C ARG A 670 -55.68 40.07 29.43
#